data_AF-A0AAD0JTK8-F1
#
_entry.id   AF-A0AAD0JTK8-F1
#
_cell.length_a   1.000
_cell.length_b   1.000
_cell.length_c   1.000
_cell.angle_alpha   90.00
_cell.angle_beta   90.00
_cell.angle_gamma   90.00
#
_symmetry.space_group_name_H-M   'P 1'
#
loop_
_entity.id
_entity.type
_entity.pdbx_description
1 polymer ?
#
loop_
_entity_poly.entity_id
_entity_poly.type
_entity_poly.pdbx_seq_one_letter_code
_entity_poly.pdbx_strand_id
1 'polypeptide(L)'
;MTTGGDDGSTASVSRAKHQTLSGLSALAGQAAIVEAALDQRVESLRGSIRDRAEVADRTLQMYAGQQRTALEEQLRIETLRSRALLHSAISDAAPGLAAANWGSSSWGTPPVGDAMAAALRIGSHSDTGAAALLPVSAVPGWRITGEDAREFIAEIVVRAALAFPPEGFELTVFDPRVRGVVGFTSLLRKDFPEHFRPAIHHEEALVTHLNHLLARLSEVAEKMSLSGVTSFSELASGERGPHHFVVVLDAPAGLSGQGADALERLISGCAGRGVTVLVETPGRPTGPVPLEGDEEFDPDGRMVCLDVSATSIQTSVRELGPVRRDRALTTSQRNNAMVAWLEAISAQADRSMTLSSLLGDRPVQWSDRGVDRLTARIGRAGGSTLELMLSGANPATPNVLIGGATGSGKSNLLLALIYSLAHRHSPRDLQMYLLDFKEGIEFAQLAPEDGDDWLPHVAVLGLESDRSYGIAVLQHLVEEFDRRAAEFKAVRATSVSSYRELSGQDMPRLVVVADEFQVLFEPDDAQAQRAVELLEKLARKGRAYGIHLVLASQTLSGIQALGTKRESIFAQFHHRISLKNTIAESESILGYGNLAAADLTGRGRVIVNSELGRPDANITGTVVWAEPTHLNELRGRLWRRHREEVGTSRRPDSFTSSSFSTWSGTHAESVAAVGVPVGVAPTVEGFSMEHGNPGCIGVIGADDQVVNAVTASLAVSILGSARAEGARVSFVDTSDRAVGGGLRDLVSDIDGPTDSVEVSCVGADRAGEFLLSLTNSHEERTSRIDHVVIVDDIAVIDGFGENGPFDHDGFCSEFRLLLTRAASRGVLMVVRFRSVAAFTSLGLFGFSSDISRLVLTTGQNDATRIDPTIRVDDAWPRATLVDTERGQWRSVVPFDPGTLTGGGVR
;
A
#
# COMPACT_ATOMS: atom_id res chain seq x y z
N MET A 1 24.59 49.18 119.98
CA MET A 1 25.20 50.14 120.93
C MET A 1 26.59 50.55 120.38
N THR A 2 27.14 51.68 120.81
CA THR A 2 28.51 52.21 120.53
C THR A 2 29.40 52.03 121.79
N THR A 3 30.70 52.35 121.88
CA THR A 3 31.75 52.98 121.02
C THR A 3 32.96 52.02 120.87
N GLY A 4 34.14 52.31 120.27
CA GLY A 4 34.66 53.48 119.53
C GLY A 4 35.87 54.18 120.20
N GLY A 5 37.02 54.26 119.48
CA GLY A 5 38.28 54.95 119.84
C GLY A 5 39.45 54.01 120.26
N ASP A 6 40.74 54.34 120.07
CA ASP A 6 41.34 55.41 119.21
C ASP A 6 42.86 55.23 118.89
N ASP A 7 43.29 55.89 117.79
CA ASP A 7 44.59 56.40 117.27
C ASP A 7 45.99 55.66 117.34
N GLY A 8 46.85 55.94 116.32
CA GLY A 8 48.33 55.88 116.43
C GLY A 8 49.18 55.33 115.24
N SER A 9 49.48 56.10 114.16
CA SER A 9 50.43 55.64 113.11
C SER A 9 51.10 56.71 112.18
N THR A 10 52.03 57.56 112.66
CA THR A 10 52.52 58.74 111.87
C THR A 10 54.06 58.95 111.80
N ALA A 11 54.89 57.90 111.71
CA ALA A 11 56.37 58.03 111.75
C ALA A 11 57.18 57.50 110.53
N SER A 12 56.58 56.82 109.56
CA SER A 12 57.32 56.06 108.51
C SER A 12 57.53 56.77 107.17
N VAL A 13 56.85 57.89 106.91
CA VAL A 13 56.63 58.41 105.54
C VAL A 13 57.74 59.35 105.02
N SER A 14 58.55 59.96 105.89
CA SER A 14 59.50 61.02 105.49
C SER A 14 60.77 60.53 104.78
N ARG A 15 61.23 59.29 105.04
CA ARG A 15 62.51 58.80 104.52
C ARG A 15 62.47 58.32 103.06
N ALA A 16 61.29 58.00 102.53
CA ALA A 16 61.12 57.41 101.21
C ALA A 16 61.07 58.43 100.04
N LYS A 17 60.84 59.72 100.31
CA LYS A 17 60.56 60.72 99.25
C LYS A 17 61.79 61.34 98.57
N HIS A 18 62.98 61.25 99.16
CA HIS A 18 64.15 61.99 98.64
C HIS A 18 65.07 61.17 97.71
N GLN A 19 65.08 59.82 97.80
CA GLN A 19 65.85 58.97 96.89
C GLN A 19 65.20 58.81 95.50
N THR A 20 63.90 59.06 95.37
CA THR A 20 63.14 58.83 94.13
C THR A 20 63.42 59.87 93.04
N LEU A 21 63.85 61.08 93.40
CA LEU A 21 63.93 62.21 92.46
C LEU A 21 65.24 62.28 91.66
N SER A 22 66.36 61.74 92.16
CA SER A 22 67.63 61.75 91.43
C SER A 22 67.75 60.63 90.38
N GLY A 23 66.95 59.56 90.48
CA GLY A 23 66.93 58.49 89.47
C GLY A 23 66.19 58.87 88.18
N LEU A 24 65.24 59.80 88.24
CA LEU A 24 64.33 60.11 87.13
C LEU A 24 65.00 60.85 85.97
N SER A 25 66.01 61.70 86.22
CA SER A 25 66.71 62.43 85.15
C SER A 25 67.65 61.53 84.34
N ALA A 26 68.24 60.50 84.96
CA ALA A 26 69.05 59.50 84.25
C ALA A 26 68.19 58.59 83.35
N LEU A 27 67.01 58.20 83.83
CA LEU A 27 66.05 57.40 83.06
C LEU A 27 65.52 58.16 81.83
N ALA A 28 65.26 59.46 81.94
CA ALA A 28 64.77 60.27 80.81
C ALA A 28 65.76 60.31 79.63
N GLY A 29 67.08 60.41 79.90
CA GLY A 29 68.11 60.40 78.86
C GLY A 29 68.26 59.04 78.15
N GLN A 30 68.07 57.93 78.88
CA GLN A 30 68.07 56.60 78.29
C GLN A 30 66.77 56.30 77.51
N ALA A 31 65.63 56.79 78.01
CA ALA A 31 64.33 56.64 77.34
C ALA A 31 64.36 57.23 75.92
N ALA A 32 64.84 58.46 75.72
CA ALA A 32 64.87 59.11 74.41
C ALA A 32 65.72 58.36 73.36
N ILE A 33 66.81 57.70 73.78
CA ILE A 33 67.66 56.88 72.88
C ILE A 33 66.94 55.57 72.52
N VAL A 34 66.27 54.94 73.50
CA VAL A 34 65.47 53.74 73.28
C VAL A 34 64.24 54.03 72.40
N GLU A 35 63.61 55.19 72.58
CA GLU A 35 62.44 55.66 71.84
C GLU A 35 62.79 55.91 70.36
N ALA A 36 63.86 56.66 70.07
CA ALA A 36 64.36 56.84 68.70
C ALA A 36 64.76 55.52 68.01
N ALA A 37 65.34 54.58 68.77
CA ALA A 37 65.65 53.24 68.26
C ALA A 37 64.39 52.39 68.05
N LEU A 38 63.35 52.57 68.88
CA LEU A 38 62.04 51.93 68.69
C LEU A 38 61.35 52.47 67.44
N ASP A 39 61.29 53.78 67.22
CA ASP A 39 60.65 54.36 66.04
C ASP A 39 61.29 53.87 64.74
N GLN A 40 62.63 53.83 64.67
CA GLN A 40 63.35 53.30 63.51
C GLN A 40 63.08 51.79 63.30
N ARG A 41 62.87 51.03 64.38
CA ARG A 41 62.49 49.60 64.34
C ARG A 41 61.03 49.40 63.95
N VAL A 42 60.13 50.27 64.41
CA VAL A 42 58.69 50.28 64.12
C VAL A 42 58.44 50.63 62.66
N GLU A 43 59.14 51.62 62.09
CA GLU A 43 58.97 51.96 60.68
C GLU A 43 59.55 50.89 59.74
N SER A 44 60.67 50.26 60.12
CA SER A 44 61.18 49.05 59.45
C SER A 44 60.18 47.89 59.48
N LEU A 45 59.52 47.66 60.61
CA LEU A 45 58.45 46.67 60.74
C LEU A 45 57.21 47.04 59.91
N ARG A 46 56.80 48.32 59.90
CA ARG A 46 55.66 48.81 59.09
C ARG A 46 55.90 48.59 57.59
N GLY A 47 57.11 48.86 57.08
CA GLY A 47 57.48 48.52 55.71
C GLY A 47 57.33 47.02 55.43
N SER A 48 57.97 46.19 56.26
CA SER A 48 57.93 44.73 56.09
C SER A 48 56.53 44.10 56.33
N ILE A 49 55.61 44.81 56.97
CA ILE A 49 54.18 44.46 57.09
C ILE A 49 53.41 44.92 55.85
N ARG A 50 53.66 46.13 55.32
CA ARG A 50 53.03 46.64 54.09
C ARG A 50 53.35 45.73 52.89
N ASP A 51 54.62 45.38 52.69
CA ASP A 51 55.06 44.51 51.60
C ASP A 51 54.39 43.12 51.66
N ARG A 52 54.25 42.57 52.88
CA ARG A 52 53.55 41.29 53.10
C ARG A 52 52.04 41.41 52.97
N ALA A 53 51.45 42.55 53.31
CA ALA A 53 50.02 42.80 53.13
C ALA A 53 49.64 42.88 51.65
N GLU A 54 50.41 43.59 50.81
CA GLU A 54 50.11 43.66 49.36
C GLU A 54 50.23 42.31 48.64
N VAL A 55 51.21 41.47 49.03
CA VAL A 55 51.35 40.12 48.49
C VAL A 55 50.23 39.19 48.97
N ALA A 56 49.84 39.29 50.25
CA ALA A 56 48.74 38.50 50.79
C ALA A 56 47.38 38.89 50.18
N ASP A 57 47.08 40.18 50.08
CA ASP A 57 45.78 40.69 49.61
C ASP A 57 45.53 40.36 48.13
N ARG A 58 46.50 40.60 47.23
CA ARG A 58 46.36 40.23 45.81
C ARG A 58 46.22 38.72 45.61
N THR A 59 46.89 37.91 46.43
CA THR A 59 46.78 36.44 46.37
C THR A 59 45.42 35.96 46.89
N LEU A 60 44.95 36.50 48.02
CA LEU A 60 43.63 36.18 48.59
C LEU A 60 42.49 36.66 47.69
N GLN A 61 42.58 37.85 47.09
CA GLN A 61 41.58 38.34 46.14
C GLN A 61 41.53 37.49 44.85
N MET A 62 42.68 37.04 44.33
CA MET A 62 42.69 36.11 43.19
C MET A 62 42.13 34.74 43.55
N TYR A 63 42.51 34.15 44.70
CA TYR A 63 41.97 32.85 45.13
C TYR A 63 40.47 32.93 45.47
N ALA A 64 40.02 33.98 46.16
CA ALA A 64 38.61 34.21 46.45
C ALA A 64 37.81 34.48 45.16
N GLY A 65 38.36 35.26 44.23
CA GLY A 65 37.75 35.48 42.91
C GLY A 65 37.63 34.19 42.11
N GLN A 66 38.70 33.41 42.01
CA GLN A 66 38.69 32.11 41.32
C GLN A 66 37.74 31.10 41.99
N GLN A 67 37.72 31.00 43.33
CA GLN A 67 36.75 30.15 44.02
C GLN A 67 35.31 30.64 43.87
N ARG A 68 35.05 31.96 43.88
CA ARG A 68 33.69 32.48 43.68
C ARG A 68 33.21 32.20 42.25
N THR A 69 34.03 32.43 41.24
CA THR A 69 33.72 32.07 39.84
C THR A 69 33.54 30.55 39.67
N ALA A 70 34.35 29.73 40.36
CA ALA A 70 34.19 28.27 40.34
C ALA A 70 32.90 27.81 41.04
N LEU A 71 32.50 28.44 42.15
CA LEU A 71 31.20 28.18 42.80
C LEU A 71 30.03 28.66 41.95
N GLU A 72 30.13 29.83 41.32
CA GLU A 72 29.11 30.38 40.42
C GLU A 72 28.91 29.46 39.20
N GLU A 73 29.99 28.94 38.61
CA GLU A 73 29.91 28.02 37.48
C GLU A 73 29.50 26.60 37.91
N GLN A 74 29.90 26.11 39.10
CA GLN A 74 29.34 24.87 39.66
C GLN A 74 27.84 24.98 39.92
N LEU A 75 27.38 26.08 40.53
CA LEU A 75 25.97 26.37 40.76
C LEU A 75 25.21 26.50 39.43
N ARG A 76 25.82 27.09 38.41
CA ARG A 76 25.26 27.17 37.05
C ARG A 76 25.12 25.78 36.42
N ILE A 77 26.17 24.97 36.44
CA ILE A 77 26.17 23.60 35.91
C ILE A 77 25.12 22.75 36.62
N GLU A 78 25.02 22.83 37.95
CA GLU A 78 24.06 22.05 38.72
C GLU A 78 22.62 22.57 38.56
N THR A 79 22.43 23.88 38.36
CA THR A 79 21.13 24.47 37.97
C THR A 79 20.72 24.00 36.56
N LEU A 80 21.66 23.93 35.61
CA LEU A 80 21.40 23.43 34.25
C LEU A 80 21.07 21.93 34.26
N ARG A 81 21.79 21.11 35.02
CA ARG A 81 21.49 19.69 35.24
C ARG A 81 20.13 19.49 35.88
N SER A 82 19.83 20.22 36.96
CA SER A 82 18.53 20.17 37.65
C SER A 82 17.39 20.55 36.71
N ARG A 83 17.56 21.57 35.88
CA ARG A 83 16.59 21.96 34.84
C ARG A 83 16.46 20.92 33.73
N ALA A 84 17.54 20.27 33.31
CA ALA A 84 17.49 19.20 32.30
C ALA A 84 16.78 17.94 32.84
N LEU A 85 17.06 17.54 34.07
CA LEU A 85 16.36 16.43 34.75
C LEU A 85 14.87 16.73 34.94
N LEU A 86 14.54 17.95 35.40
CA LEU A 86 13.16 18.41 35.52
C LEU A 86 12.44 18.41 34.15
N HIS A 87 13.11 18.86 33.09
CA HIS A 87 12.54 18.86 31.73
C HIS A 87 12.35 17.44 31.18
N SER A 88 13.25 16.50 31.49
CA SER A 88 13.03 15.07 31.17
C SER A 88 11.78 14.57 31.89
N ALA A 89 11.73 14.65 33.22
CA ALA A 89 10.60 14.16 34.00
C ALA A 89 9.25 14.79 33.60
N ILE A 90 9.24 16.07 33.20
CA ILE A 90 8.05 16.73 32.63
C ILE A 90 7.70 16.16 31.26
N SER A 91 8.68 15.91 30.38
CA SER A 91 8.46 15.29 29.06
C SER A 91 8.03 13.83 29.14
N ASP A 92 8.50 13.10 30.16
CA ASP A 92 8.18 11.70 30.42
C ASP A 92 6.76 11.55 31.00
N ALA A 93 6.35 12.46 31.90
CA ALA A 93 5.01 12.47 32.50
C ALA A 93 3.94 13.12 31.60
N ALA A 94 4.32 14.13 30.80
CA ALA A 94 3.43 14.95 29.98
C ALA A 94 4.01 15.15 28.56
N PRO A 95 4.06 14.10 27.72
CA PRO A 95 4.69 14.15 26.39
C PRO A 95 4.03 15.15 25.43
N GLY A 96 4.84 15.75 24.56
CA GLY A 96 4.37 16.59 23.44
C GLY A 96 3.50 17.77 23.88
N LEU A 97 2.24 17.77 23.41
CA LEU A 97 1.30 18.87 23.71
C LEU A 97 0.76 18.86 25.15
N ALA A 98 0.92 17.77 25.90
CA ALA A 98 0.53 17.72 27.31
C ALA A 98 1.33 18.71 28.17
N ALA A 99 2.63 18.87 27.93
CA ALA A 99 3.50 19.86 28.61
C ALA A 99 3.52 21.26 27.94
N ALA A 100 2.89 21.45 26.79
CA ALA A 100 3.05 22.67 25.99
C ALA A 100 2.40 23.91 26.62
N ASN A 101 3.11 25.04 26.60
CA ASN A 101 2.56 26.34 27.01
C ASN A 101 1.72 26.93 25.88
N TRP A 102 0.40 26.91 26.05
CA TRP A 102 -0.56 27.37 25.05
C TRP A 102 -0.67 28.90 24.94
N GLY A 103 0.04 29.64 25.80
CA GLY A 103 0.16 31.10 25.73
C GLY A 103 1.16 31.61 24.68
N SER A 104 2.05 30.78 24.14
CA SER A 104 2.98 31.18 23.06
C SER A 104 2.31 31.13 21.68
N SER A 105 2.65 32.09 20.81
CA SER A 105 2.04 32.27 19.48
C SER A 105 2.45 31.24 18.41
N SER A 106 3.27 30.26 18.76
CA SER A 106 3.78 29.22 17.86
C SER A 106 3.23 27.85 18.22
N TRP A 107 2.21 27.41 17.47
CA TRP A 107 1.62 26.07 17.59
C TRP A 107 2.22 25.19 16.49
N GLY A 108 3.02 24.19 16.88
CA GLY A 108 3.46 23.15 15.95
C GLY A 108 2.35 22.12 15.69
N THR A 109 2.46 21.38 14.59
CA THR A 109 1.59 20.22 14.32
C THR A 109 1.65 19.23 15.49
N PRO A 110 0.51 18.70 15.99
CA PRO A 110 0.52 17.69 17.04
C PRO A 110 1.32 16.44 16.64
N PRO A 111 2.31 15.99 17.42
CA PRO A 111 2.90 14.67 17.23
C PRO A 111 1.94 13.62 17.83
N VAL A 112 1.42 12.71 17.00
CA VAL A 112 0.64 11.56 17.50
C VAL A 112 1.64 10.48 17.91
N GLY A 113 1.72 10.19 19.21
CA GLY A 113 2.58 9.16 19.78
C GLY A 113 1.79 8.12 20.56
N ASP A 114 2.32 6.91 20.64
CA ASP A 114 1.68 5.77 21.33
C ASP A 114 1.67 5.90 22.87
N ALA A 115 2.43 6.86 23.42
CA ALA A 115 2.58 7.09 24.85
C ALA A 115 1.46 7.99 25.41
N MET A 116 0.57 7.40 26.21
CA MET A 116 -0.49 8.10 26.93
C MET A 116 0.09 9.00 28.02
N ALA A 117 -0.34 10.26 28.10
CA ALA A 117 0.15 11.19 29.12
C ALA A 117 -0.30 10.81 30.54
N ALA A 118 0.65 10.75 31.48
CA ALA A 118 0.37 10.51 32.91
C ALA A 118 -0.11 11.79 33.63
N ALA A 119 0.24 12.96 33.11
CA ALA A 119 -0.19 14.27 33.60
C ALA A 119 -0.36 15.30 32.46
N LEU A 120 -1.13 16.36 32.72
CA LEU A 120 -1.42 17.45 31.78
C LEU A 120 -0.98 18.80 32.38
N ARG A 121 -0.40 19.71 31.59
CA ARG A 121 -0.01 21.04 32.07
C ARG A 121 -1.23 21.93 32.34
N ILE A 122 -1.21 22.61 33.49
CA ILE A 122 -2.24 23.57 33.91
C ILE A 122 -1.72 25.02 34.02
N GLY A 123 -0.40 25.20 34.04
CA GLY A 123 0.22 26.50 34.20
C GLY A 123 1.72 26.43 34.50
N SER A 124 2.21 27.37 35.30
CA SER A 124 3.54 27.30 35.93
C SER A 124 3.50 27.68 37.41
N HIS A 125 4.34 27.04 38.22
CA HIS A 125 4.49 27.39 39.64
C HIS A 125 5.06 28.81 39.77
N SER A 126 4.43 29.64 40.62
CA SER A 126 4.73 31.08 40.69
C SER A 126 6.19 31.38 41.06
N ASP A 127 6.80 30.59 41.95
CA ASP A 127 8.11 30.87 42.52
C ASP A 127 9.29 30.37 41.66
N THR A 128 9.06 29.33 40.84
CA THR A 128 10.13 28.66 40.06
C THR A 128 10.01 28.82 38.56
N GLY A 129 8.82 29.16 38.05
CA GLY A 129 8.51 29.17 36.63
C GLY A 129 8.43 27.79 35.97
N ALA A 130 8.60 26.70 36.73
CA ALA A 130 8.46 25.33 36.25
C ALA A 130 7.01 25.05 35.80
N ALA A 131 6.82 24.19 34.81
CA ALA A 131 5.47 23.79 34.37
C ALA A 131 4.75 23.06 35.53
N ALA A 132 3.54 23.52 35.84
CA ALA A 132 2.66 22.87 36.80
C ALA A 132 1.84 21.79 36.07
N LEU A 133 1.91 20.56 36.56
CA LEU A 133 1.25 19.40 35.97
C LEU A 133 0.11 18.88 36.87
N LEU A 134 -0.97 18.45 36.24
CA LEU A 134 -2.15 17.82 36.81
C LEU A 134 -2.12 16.33 36.47
N PRO A 135 -1.78 15.42 37.41
CA PRO A 135 -1.85 13.99 37.20
C PRO A 135 -3.23 13.49 36.76
N VAL A 136 -3.28 12.60 35.78
CA VAL A 136 -4.53 11.98 35.30
C VAL A 136 -4.57 10.47 35.54
N SER A 137 -3.42 9.78 35.57
CA SER A 137 -3.36 8.34 35.88
C SER A 137 -3.32 8.04 37.38
N ALA A 138 -2.62 8.86 38.17
CA ALA A 138 -2.25 8.56 39.56
C ALA A 138 -3.29 8.95 40.62
N VAL A 139 -4.31 9.74 40.27
CA VAL A 139 -5.34 10.24 41.19
C VAL A 139 -6.74 9.88 40.66
N PRO A 140 -7.77 9.71 41.52
CA PRO A 140 -9.10 9.32 41.06
C PRO A 140 -9.81 10.42 40.26
N GLY A 141 -9.59 11.68 40.65
CA GLY A 141 -10.24 12.81 40.03
C GLY A 141 -9.94 14.15 40.70
N TRP A 142 -10.55 15.18 40.13
CA TRP A 142 -10.34 16.57 40.48
C TRP A 142 -11.68 17.28 40.73
N ARG A 143 -11.85 17.85 41.92
CA ARG A 143 -12.92 18.81 42.23
C ARG A 143 -12.44 20.19 41.80
N ILE A 144 -13.25 20.91 41.02
CA ILE A 144 -12.86 22.20 40.42
C ILE A 144 -13.91 23.26 40.81
N THR A 145 -13.45 24.33 41.44
CA THR A 145 -14.25 25.47 41.92
C THR A 145 -13.70 26.80 41.36
N GLY A 146 -14.40 27.89 41.66
CA GLY A 146 -14.03 29.24 41.21
C GLY A 146 -14.77 29.69 39.94
N GLU A 147 -14.59 30.96 39.59
CA GLU A 147 -15.38 31.63 38.52
C GLU A 147 -15.09 31.07 37.12
N ASP A 148 -13.88 30.57 36.89
CA ASP A 148 -13.36 30.05 35.62
C ASP A 148 -13.41 28.52 35.49
N ALA A 149 -14.04 27.81 36.44
CA ALA A 149 -14.00 26.35 36.53
C ALA A 149 -14.35 25.61 35.22
N ARG A 150 -15.37 26.10 34.50
CA ARG A 150 -15.84 25.52 33.22
C ARG A 150 -14.83 25.70 32.08
N GLU A 151 -14.30 26.89 31.92
CA GLU A 151 -13.28 27.22 30.92
C GLU A 151 -12.00 26.39 31.14
N PHE A 152 -11.63 26.19 32.41
CA PHE A 152 -10.49 25.35 32.78
C PHE A 152 -10.74 23.85 32.55
N ILE A 153 -11.94 23.34 32.85
CA ILE A 153 -12.35 21.98 32.45
C ILE A 153 -12.27 21.80 30.93
N ALA A 154 -12.72 22.79 30.15
CA ALA A 154 -12.61 22.75 28.69
C ALA A 154 -11.14 22.70 28.22
N GLU A 155 -10.24 23.45 28.86
CA GLU A 155 -8.80 23.41 28.61
C GLU A 155 -8.21 22.02 28.90
N ILE A 156 -8.56 21.41 30.03
CA ILE A 156 -8.13 20.04 30.40
C ILE A 156 -8.63 19.03 29.35
N VAL A 157 -9.89 19.12 28.92
CA VAL A 157 -10.46 18.20 27.92
C VAL A 157 -9.76 18.33 26.55
N VAL A 158 -9.45 19.55 26.08
CA VAL A 158 -8.65 19.72 24.85
C VAL A 158 -7.23 19.18 25.06
N ARG A 159 -6.60 19.40 26.22
CA ARG A 159 -5.24 18.88 26.50
C ARG A 159 -5.22 17.36 26.51
N ALA A 160 -6.22 16.72 27.10
CA ALA A 160 -6.34 15.27 27.14
C ALA A 160 -6.59 14.69 25.73
N ALA A 161 -7.54 15.24 24.97
CA ALA A 161 -7.80 14.80 23.60
C ALA A 161 -6.55 14.93 22.70
N LEU A 162 -5.74 15.99 22.86
CA LEU A 162 -4.49 16.18 22.10
C LEU A 162 -3.29 15.35 22.59
N ALA A 163 -3.38 14.71 23.76
CA ALA A 163 -2.26 14.03 24.43
C ALA A 163 -2.39 12.49 24.50
N PHE A 164 -3.44 11.95 23.88
CA PHE A 164 -3.75 10.52 23.83
C PHE A 164 -4.03 10.13 22.37
N PRO A 165 -3.74 8.89 21.94
CA PRO A 165 -4.18 8.39 20.65
C PRO A 165 -5.73 8.27 20.63
N PRO A 166 -6.42 8.44 19.49
CA PRO A 166 -7.88 8.46 19.44
C PRO A 166 -8.55 7.20 20.01
N GLU A 167 -8.00 6.03 19.72
CA GLU A 167 -8.51 4.75 20.23
C GLU A 167 -8.25 4.55 21.74
N GLY A 168 -7.34 5.34 22.32
CA GLY A 168 -6.87 5.25 23.70
C GLY A 168 -7.48 6.28 24.67
N PHE A 169 -8.43 7.10 24.23
CA PHE A 169 -9.11 8.12 25.04
C PHE A 169 -10.61 8.09 24.78
N GLU A 170 -11.43 8.06 25.84
CA GLU A 170 -12.89 8.13 25.73
C GLU A 170 -13.44 9.17 26.69
N LEU A 171 -14.39 9.99 26.23
CA LEU A 171 -14.95 11.11 26.97
C LEU A 171 -16.46 10.96 27.18
N THR A 172 -16.87 10.91 28.44
CA THR A 172 -18.27 11.06 28.87
C THR A 172 -18.42 12.38 29.61
N VAL A 173 -19.43 13.18 29.23
CA VAL A 173 -19.74 14.45 29.89
C VAL A 173 -21.19 14.48 30.32
N PHE A 174 -21.44 14.82 31.58
CA PHE A 174 -22.74 15.19 32.12
C PHE A 174 -22.86 16.72 32.13
N ASP A 175 -23.85 17.23 31.40
CA ASP A 175 -24.13 18.66 31.26
C ASP A 175 -25.64 18.90 31.49
N PRO A 176 -26.09 18.88 32.76
CA PRO A 176 -27.51 18.90 33.13
C PRO A 176 -28.20 20.24 32.81
N ARG A 177 -27.41 21.28 32.52
CA ARG A 177 -27.89 22.63 32.15
C ARG A 177 -27.66 22.97 30.66
N VAL A 178 -27.18 22.02 29.86
CA VAL A 178 -26.91 22.15 28.42
C VAL A 178 -26.03 23.38 28.10
N ARG A 179 -24.96 23.57 28.89
CA ARG A 179 -24.01 24.68 28.77
C ARG A 179 -23.17 24.62 27.50
N GLY A 180 -22.90 23.42 26.98
CA GLY A 180 -22.14 23.23 25.73
C GLY A 180 -20.65 23.56 25.82
N VAL A 181 -20.08 23.67 27.03
CA VAL A 181 -18.69 24.09 27.31
C VAL A 181 -17.66 23.23 26.56
N VAL A 182 -17.93 21.94 26.45
CA VAL A 182 -17.14 20.91 25.74
C VAL A 182 -17.56 20.71 24.27
N GLY A 183 -18.44 21.55 23.74
CA GLY A 183 -19.14 21.33 22.46
C GLY A 183 -18.23 21.11 21.24
N PHE A 184 -16.99 21.62 21.28
CA PHE A 184 -15.95 21.38 20.26
C PHE A 184 -15.67 19.88 20.01
N THR A 185 -15.94 19.01 20.97
CA THR A 185 -15.82 17.55 20.84
C THR A 185 -16.75 16.95 19.78
N SER A 186 -17.83 17.66 19.38
CA SER A 186 -18.69 17.21 18.28
C SER A 186 -17.96 17.14 16.93
N LEU A 187 -16.84 17.85 16.77
CA LEU A 187 -15.98 17.76 15.59
C LEU A 187 -15.33 16.37 15.47
N LEU A 188 -15.00 15.74 16.60
CA LEU A 188 -14.32 14.44 16.65
C LEU A 188 -15.30 13.27 16.54
N ARG A 189 -16.55 13.45 16.99
CA ARG A 189 -17.61 12.42 17.00
C ARG A 189 -17.91 11.82 15.63
N LYS A 190 -17.69 12.55 14.53
CA LYS A 190 -17.92 12.04 13.18
C LYS A 190 -17.00 10.86 12.86
N ASP A 191 -15.72 11.00 13.20
CA ASP A 191 -14.68 10.04 12.83
C ASP A 191 -14.38 9.06 13.98
N PHE A 192 -14.73 9.42 15.24
CA PHE A 192 -14.58 8.61 16.46
C PHE A 192 -15.86 8.63 17.34
N PRO A 193 -16.99 8.02 16.89
CA PRO A 193 -18.30 8.17 17.55
C PRO A 193 -18.40 7.52 18.94
N GLU A 194 -17.78 6.36 19.14
CA GLU A 194 -17.80 5.65 20.44
C GLU A 194 -16.98 6.38 21.50
N HIS A 195 -15.86 6.98 21.09
CA HIS A 195 -14.91 7.69 21.97
C HIS A 195 -15.38 9.10 22.37
N PHE A 196 -16.19 9.76 21.52
CA PHE A 196 -16.65 11.15 21.73
C PHE A 196 -18.18 11.25 21.71
N ARG A 197 -18.82 10.61 22.68
CA ARG A 197 -20.29 10.50 22.82
C ARG A 197 -20.98 11.89 22.93
N PRO A 198 -22.29 12.00 22.68
CA PRO A 198 -23.08 13.17 23.07
C PRO A 198 -23.01 13.44 24.58
N ALA A 199 -23.18 14.70 25.00
CA ALA A 199 -23.30 15.02 26.42
C ALA A 199 -24.60 14.43 27.00
N ILE A 200 -24.51 13.90 28.20
CA ILE A 200 -25.63 13.34 28.96
C ILE A 200 -26.33 14.49 29.68
N HIS A 201 -27.66 14.59 29.52
CA HIS A 201 -28.49 15.64 30.12
C HIS A 201 -29.47 15.10 31.17
N HIS A 202 -29.49 13.78 31.41
CA HIS A 202 -30.44 13.09 32.30
C HIS A 202 -29.71 12.07 33.18
N GLU A 203 -30.06 12.01 34.46
CA GLU A 203 -29.36 11.23 35.48
C GLU A 203 -29.36 9.72 35.21
N GLU A 204 -30.48 9.15 34.76
CA GLU A 204 -30.63 7.71 34.48
C GLU A 204 -29.55 7.19 33.50
N ALA A 205 -29.25 7.98 32.46
CA ALA A 205 -28.21 7.65 31.49
C ALA A 205 -26.79 7.82 32.07
N LEU A 206 -26.58 8.79 32.97
CA LEU A 206 -25.32 8.94 33.71
C LEU A 206 -25.11 7.73 34.64
N VAL A 207 -26.08 7.40 35.49
CA VAL A 207 -26.04 6.26 36.41
C VAL A 207 -25.82 4.95 35.66
N THR A 208 -26.45 4.76 34.51
CA THR A 208 -26.22 3.58 33.65
C THR A 208 -24.76 3.51 33.18
N HIS A 209 -24.18 4.62 32.73
CA HIS A 209 -22.77 4.66 32.30
C HIS A 209 -21.79 4.50 33.47
N LEU A 210 -22.02 5.15 34.63
CA LEU A 210 -21.20 5.01 35.83
C LEU A 210 -21.16 3.55 36.32
N ASN A 211 -22.29 2.83 36.28
CA ASN A 211 -22.32 1.40 36.62
C ASN A 211 -21.53 0.53 35.62
N HIS A 212 -21.54 0.87 34.33
CA HIS A 212 -20.70 0.18 33.34
C HIS A 212 -19.19 0.41 33.60
N LEU A 213 -18.81 1.65 33.93
CA LEU A 213 -17.43 1.97 34.33
C LEU A 213 -17.02 1.24 35.61
N LEU A 214 -17.89 1.13 36.61
CA LEU A 214 -17.64 0.37 37.84
C LEU A 214 -17.40 -1.13 37.58
N ALA A 215 -18.14 -1.74 36.64
CA ALA A 215 -17.87 -3.10 36.20
C ALA A 215 -16.49 -3.21 35.54
N ARG A 216 -16.19 -2.33 34.58
CA ARG A 216 -14.90 -2.29 33.87
C ARG A 216 -13.70 -2.06 34.81
N LEU A 217 -13.84 -1.24 35.86
CA LEU A 217 -12.79 -1.05 36.88
C LEU A 217 -12.38 -2.36 37.57
N SER A 218 -13.31 -3.31 37.69
CA SER A 218 -13.05 -4.64 38.26
C SER A 218 -12.24 -5.51 37.30
N GLU A 219 -12.61 -5.55 36.02
CA GLU A 219 -11.85 -6.25 34.96
C GLU A 219 -10.43 -5.70 34.80
N VAL A 220 -10.27 -4.37 34.87
CA VAL A 220 -8.96 -3.72 34.80
C VAL A 220 -8.12 -4.06 36.03
N ALA A 221 -8.72 -4.11 37.23
CA ALA A 221 -8.02 -4.52 38.44
C ALA A 221 -7.55 -5.99 38.38
N GLU A 222 -8.37 -6.89 37.82
CA GLU A 222 -7.99 -8.30 37.60
C GLU A 222 -6.82 -8.41 36.62
N LYS A 223 -6.88 -7.75 35.45
CA LYS A 223 -5.78 -7.69 34.47
C LYS A 223 -4.49 -7.15 35.08
N MET A 224 -4.56 -6.05 35.84
CA MET A 224 -3.39 -5.49 36.53
C MET A 224 -2.79 -6.48 37.55
N SER A 225 -3.63 -7.21 38.28
CA SER A 225 -3.17 -8.23 39.24
C SER A 225 -2.57 -9.46 38.56
N LEU A 226 -3.04 -9.84 37.36
CA LEU A 226 -2.48 -10.95 36.57
C LEU A 226 -1.14 -10.58 35.94
N SER A 227 -1.03 -9.38 35.37
CA SER A 227 0.20 -8.86 34.75
C SER A 227 1.22 -8.32 35.78
N GLY A 228 0.88 -8.31 37.08
CA GLY A 228 1.79 -7.94 38.17
C GLY A 228 2.10 -6.45 38.29
N VAL A 229 1.23 -5.58 37.75
CA VAL A 229 1.45 -4.13 37.64
C VAL A 229 0.60 -3.31 38.61
N THR A 230 1.04 -2.09 38.91
CA THR A 230 0.43 -1.21 39.92
C THR A 230 -0.36 -0.04 39.32
N SER A 231 -0.09 0.33 38.07
CA SER A 231 -0.80 1.36 37.31
C SER A 231 -1.31 0.83 35.97
N PHE A 232 -2.48 1.31 35.53
CA PHE A 232 -3.02 1.09 34.19
C PHE A 232 -2.03 1.46 33.07
N SER A 233 -1.14 2.44 33.32
CA SER A 233 -0.09 2.85 32.38
C SER A 233 1.05 1.85 32.21
N GLU A 234 1.07 0.76 32.98
CA GLU A 234 2.13 -0.27 33.00
C GLU A 234 1.74 -1.58 32.27
N LEU A 235 0.44 -1.81 32.02
CA LEU A 235 -0.10 -2.98 31.29
C LEU A 235 0.49 -3.10 29.86
N ALA A 236 0.38 -4.26 29.20
CA ALA A 236 0.70 -4.34 27.76
C ALA A 236 -0.26 -3.48 26.92
N SER A 237 0.21 -2.88 25.82
CA SER A 237 -0.64 -1.95 25.03
C SER A 237 -1.89 -2.62 24.44
N GLY A 238 -1.83 -3.90 24.10
CA GLY A 238 -3.00 -4.70 23.67
C GLY A 238 -3.92 -5.19 24.82
N GLU A 239 -3.53 -5.00 26.07
CA GLU A 239 -4.35 -5.30 27.26
C GLU A 239 -5.06 -4.04 27.80
N ARG A 240 -4.54 -2.84 27.48
CA ARG A 240 -5.13 -1.54 27.79
C ARG A 240 -6.32 -1.26 26.88
N GLY A 241 -7.46 -0.88 27.47
CA GLY A 241 -8.52 -0.17 26.75
C GLY A 241 -8.28 1.35 26.72
N PRO A 242 -9.25 2.17 26.24
CA PRO A 242 -9.15 3.62 26.32
C PRO A 242 -9.17 4.11 27.78
N HIS A 243 -8.46 5.20 28.08
CA HIS A 243 -8.58 5.89 29.35
C HIS A 243 -9.85 6.75 29.34
N HIS A 244 -10.77 6.52 30.28
CA HIS A 244 -12.03 7.27 30.35
C HIS A 244 -11.85 8.59 31.12
N PHE A 245 -12.35 9.68 30.56
CA PHE A 245 -12.56 10.94 31.27
C PHE A 245 -14.07 11.11 31.51
N VAL A 246 -14.46 11.23 32.77
CA VAL A 246 -15.84 11.49 33.20
C VAL A 246 -15.91 12.92 33.70
N VAL A 247 -16.60 13.78 32.97
CA VAL A 247 -16.76 15.21 33.31
C VAL A 247 -18.18 15.46 33.81
N VAL A 248 -18.31 16.10 34.96
CA VAL A 248 -19.61 16.43 35.58
C VAL A 248 -19.67 17.95 35.79
N LEU A 249 -20.54 18.62 35.04
CA LEU A 249 -20.70 20.08 35.06
C LEU A 249 -21.88 20.52 35.94
N ASP A 250 -21.82 21.74 36.48
CA ASP A 250 -22.84 22.33 37.37
C ASP A 250 -23.24 21.47 38.60
N ALA A 251 -22.41 20.50 39.04
CA ALA A 251 -22.78 19.57 40.12
C ALA A 251 -23.03 20.31 41.44
N PRO A 252 -24.08 19.95 42.23
CA PRO A 252 -24.86 18.72 42.14
C PRO A 252 -26.17 18.85 41.33
N ALA A 253 -26.30 19.86 40.46
CA ALA A 253 -27.53 20.04 39.69
C ALA A 253 -27.86 18.80 38.83
N GLY A 254 -29.10 18.33 38.87
CA GLY A 254 -29.51 17.15 38.12
C GLY A 254 -28.97 15.81 38.64
N LEU A 255 -28.46 15.76 39.88
CA LEU A 255 -28.16 14.54 40.61
C LEU A 255 -29.14 14.38 41.78
N SER A 256 -29.58 13.14 42.01
CA SER A 256 -30.17 12.65 43.26
C SER A 256 -29.11 11.91 44.09
N GLY A 257 -29.46 11.42 45.28
CA GLY A 257 -28.62 10.49 46.04
C GLY A 257 -28.15 9.28 45.23
N GLN A 258 -28.96 8.76 44.28
CA GLN A 258 -28.55 7.62 43.44
C GLN A 258 -27.42 7.96 42.47
N GLY A 259 -27.44 9.17 41.88
CA GLY A 259 -26.36 9.68 41.03
C GLY A 259 -25.10 10.03 41.82
N ALA A 260 -25.27 10.60 43.02
CA ALA A 260 -24.18 10.87 43.96
C ALA A 260 -23.48 9.58 44.40
N ASP A 261 -24.23 8.59 44.92
CA ASP A 261 -23.73 7.25 45.30
C ASP A 261 -22.92 6.59 44.18
N ALA A 262 -23.44 6.62 42.95
CA ALA A 262 -22.77 6.00 41.80
C ALA A 262 -21.45 6.71 41.45
N LEU A 263 -21.39 8.04 41.59
CA LEU A 263 -20.23 8.86 41.31
C LEU A 263 -19.16 8.76 42.41
N GLU A 264 -19.56 8.78 43.69
CA GLU A 264 -18.66 8.59 44.84
C GLU A 264 -18.03 7.19 44.87
N ARG A 265 -18.81 6.16 44.51
CA ARG A 265 -18.29 4.80 44.32
C ARG A 265 -17.27 4.72 43.17
N LEU A 266 -17.47 5.45 42.08
CA LEU A 266 -16.50 5.54 40.99
C LEU A 266 -15.22 6.23 41.45
N ILE A 267 -15.33 7.42 42.05
CA ILE A 267 -14.23 8.22 42.64
C ILE A 267 -13.40 7.38 43.63
N SER A 268 -14.08 6.57 44.46
CA SER A 268 -13.41 5.71 45.45
C SER A 268 -12.53 4.62 44.82
N GLY A 269 -12.86 4.15 43.60
CA GLY A 269 -12.24 3.00 42.94
C GLY A 269 -11.36 3.31 41.72
N CYS A 270 -11.53 4.45 41.05
CA CYS A 270 -10.92 4.72 39.74
C CYS A 270 -9.40 4.99 39.74
N ALA A 271 -8.83 5.45 40.85
CA ALA A 271 -7.41 5.80 40.95
C ALA A 271 -6.49 4.67 40.44
N GLY A 272 -5.58 4.99 39.51
CA GLY A 272 -4.65 4.04 38.92
C GLY A 272 -5.24 3.06 37.88
N ARG A 273 -6.55 3.10 37.60
CA ARG A 273 -7.27 2.09 36.79
C ARG A 273 -7.84 2.60 35.46
N GLY A 274 -7.27 3.67 34.91
CA GLY A 274 -7.63 4.16 33.57
C GLY A 274 -8.96 4.94 33.49
N VAL A 275 -9.39 5.54 34.60
CA VAL A 275 -10.57 6.42 34.66
C VAL A 275 -10.20 7.66 35.48
N THR A 276 -10.47 8.86 34.96
CA THR A 276 -10.32 10.15 35.66
C THR A 276 -11.66 10.86 35.75
N VAL A 277 -12.03 11.31 36.94
CA VAL A 277 -13.25 12.11 37.16
C VAL A 277 -12.88 13.59 37.27
N LEU A 278 -13.65 14.48 36.62
CA LEU A 278 -13.57 15.94 36.76
C LEU A 278 -14.95 16.46 37.17
N VAL A 279 -15.06 17.13 38.31
CA VAL A 279 -16.35 17.63 38.85
C VAL A 279 -16.28 19.14 39.07
N GLU A 280 -17.12 19.90 38.37
CA GLU A 280 -17.39 21.31 38.72
C GLU A 280 -18.35 21.36 39.92
N THR A 281 -17.98 22.08 40.99
CA THR A 281 -18.92 22.37 42.10
C THR A 281 -18.93 23.86 42.46
N PRO A 282 -20.09 24.46 42.77
CA PRO A 282 -20.15 25.85 43.23
C PRO A 282 -19.68 25.98 44.69
N GLY A 283 -19.24 27.18 45.06
CA GLY A 283 -18.97 27.54 46.46
C GLY A 283 -17.55 27.20 46.91
N ARG A 284 -17.43 26.43 48.00
CA ARG A 284 -16.14 26.16 48.66
C ARG A 284 -15.40 24.99 47.98
N PRO A 285 -14.05 25.02 47.94
CA PRO A 285 -13.24 23.93 47.39
C PRO A 285 -13.23 22.65 48.24
N THR A 286 -13.83 22.66 49.44
CA THR A 286 -13.97 21.47 50.30
C THR A 286 -15.27 21.50 51.11
N GLY A 287 -15.71 20.31 51.53
CA GLY A 287 -16.96 20.03 52.25
C GLY A 287 -18.06 19.49 51.33
N PRO A 288 -19.00 18.69 51.87
CA PRO A 288 -20.13 18.14 51.11
C PRO A 288 -21.00 19.24 50.50
N VAL A 289 -21.72 18.88 49.45
CA VAL A 289 -22.60 19.78 48.69
C VAL A 289 -24.04 19.26 48.77
N PRO A 290 -25.02 20.07 49.22
CA PRO A 290 -26.39 19.60 49.40
C PRO A 290 -27.07 19.29 48.06
N LEU A 291 -27.79 18.17 48.03
CA LEU A 291 -28.66 17.74 46.92
C LEU A 291 -30.06 18.36 47.07
N GLU A 292 -31.00 18.01 46.18
CA GLU A 292 -32.42 18.40 46.33
C GLU A 292 -33.14 17.51 47.38
N GLY A 293 -32.81 17.71 48.67
CA GLY A 293 -33.42 17.00 49.79
C GLY A 293 -32.68 17.21 51.12
N ASP A 294 -32.80 16.23 52.01
CA ASP A 294 -31.94 16.09 53.21
C ASP A 294 -30.65 15.27 52.89
N GLU A 295 -30.32 15.08 51.61
CA GLU A 295 -29.18 14.31 51.11
C GLU A 295 -27.98 15.24 50.77
N GLU A 296 -26.77 14.72 50.93
CA GLU A 296 -25.51 15.43 50.61
C GLU A 296 -24.65 14.59 49.67
N PHE A 297 -23.90 15.25 48.78
CA PHE A 297 -22.88 14.66 47.90
C PHE A 297 -21.49 15.07 48.40
N ASP A 298 -20.62 14.12 48.75
CA ASP A 298 -19.23 14.39 49.19
C ASP A 298 -18.18 13.97 48.15
N PRO A 299 -17.84 14.87 47.20
CA PRO A 299 -16.77 14.62 46.22
C PRO A 299 -15.35 14.54 46.83
N ASP A 300 -15.14 14.94 48.09
CA ASP A 300 -13.78 15.13 48.63
C ASP A 300 -13.09 13.83 49.04
N GLY A 301 -13.84 12.73 49.18
CA GLY A 301 -13.37 11.49 49.83
C GLY A 301 -12.01 10.96 49.35
N ARG A 302 -11.64 11.18 48.08
CA ARG A 302 -10.28 10.97 47.53
C ARG A 302 -9.82 11.97 46.43
N MET A 303 -10.61 12.98 46.06
CA MET A 303 -10.25 13.87 44.96
C MET A 303 -9.31 15.00 45.41
N VAL A 304 -8.51 15.53 44.47
CA VAL A 304 -7.72 16.75 44.70
C VAL A 304 -8.55 17.96 44.29
N CYS A 305 -8.57 18.99 45.12
CA CYS A 305 -9.44 20.15 44.94
C CYS A 305 -8.65 21.34 44.38
N LEU A 306 -9.18 21.98 43.34
CA LEU A 306 -8.61 23.14 42.66
C LEU A 306 -9.59 24.31 42.69
N ASP A 307 -9.15 25.46 43.19
CA ASP A 307 -9.90 26.72 43.12
C ASP A 307 -9.29 27.61 42.04
N VAL A 308 -10.08 27.98 41.03
CA VAL A 308 -9.57 28.45 39.72
C VAL A 308 -10.11 29.83 39.35
N SER A 309 -9.19 30.70 38.94
CA SER A 309 -9.48 32.02 38.36
C SER A 309 -8.85 32.17 36.97
N ALA A 310 -9.11 33.33 36.34
CA ALA A 310 -8.53 33.73 35.07
C ALA A 310 -6.99 33.82 35.06
N THR A 311 -6.31 33.79 36.21
CA THR A 311 -4.84 33.94 36.29
C THR A 311 -4.13 33.00 37.27
N SER A 312 -4.84 32.41 38.22
CA SER A 312 -4.27 31.55 39.26
C SER A 312 -5.12 30.33 39.55
N ILE A 313 -4.45 29.28 40.02
CA ILE A 313 -5.03 28.05 40.54
C ILE A 313 -4.46 27.85 41.95
N GLN A 314 -5.33 27.69 42.94
CA GLN A 314 -4.96 27.21 44.27
C GLN A 314 -5.34 25.73 44.39
N THR A 315 -4.63 24.98 45.22
CA THR A 315 -4.82 23.53 45.39
C THR A 315 -4.99 23.18 46.86
N SER A 316 -5.79 22.17 47.19
CA SER A 316 -5.90 21.66 48.58
C SER A 316 -4.62 21.01 49.09
N VAL A 317 -3.70 20.59 48.20
CA VAL A 317 -2.34 20.17 48.54
C VAL A 317 -1.47 21.42 48.72
N ARG A 318 -1.11 21.72 49.97
CA ARG A 318 -0.45 22.96 50.39
C ARG A 318 0.97 23.07 49.85
N GLU A 319 1.61 21.92 49.60
CA GLU A 319 2.99 21.75 49.15
C GLU A 319 3.20 22.14 47.68
N LEU A 320 2.13 22.20 46.86
CA LEU A 320 2.23 22.58 45.44
C LEU A 320 2.31 24.11 45.22
N GLY A 321 1.91 24.90 46.21
CA GLY A 321 1.89 26.36 46.15
C GLY A 321 0.87 26.94 45.14
N PRO A 322 0.86 28.26 44.94
CA PRO A 322 0.03 28.90 43.93
C PRO A 322 0.59 28.64 42.53
N VAL A 323 -0.27 28.15 41.63
CA VAL A 323 0.05 27.98 40.21
C VAL A 323 -0.51 29.17 39.43
N ARG A 324 0.32 29.78 38.59
CA ARG A 324 -0.11 30.74 37.59
C ARG A 324 -0.69 29.98 36.40
N ARG A 325 -1.98 30.16 36.10
CA ARG A 325 -2.67 29.48 34.98
C ARG A 325 -2.05 29.89 33.64
N ASP A 326 -1.99 28.95 32.68
CA ASP A 326 -1.71 29.28 31.28
C ASP A 326 -2.82 30.18 30.69
N ARG A 327 -2.58 30.83 29.55
CA ARG A 327 -3.62 31.65 28.92
C ARG A 327 -4.76 30.77 28.37
N ALA A 328 -5.99 31.08 28.78
CA ALA A 328 -7.20 30.42 28.31
C ALA A 328 -7.39 30.46 26.78
N LEU A 329 -7.94 29.38 26.21
CA LEU A 329 -8.21 29.27 24.77
C LEU A 329 -9.61 29.76 24.39
N THR A 330 -9.67 30.67 23.43
CA THR A 330 -10.92 31.03 22.75
C THR A 330 -11.51 29.82 22.04
N THR A 331 -12.84 29.79 21.86
CA THR A 331 -13.55 28.70 21.18
C THR A 331 -12.98 28.41 19.79
N SER A 332 -12.61 29.45 19.04
CA SER A 332 -11.98 29.30 17.72
C SER A 332 -10.60 28.64 17.81
N GLN A 333 -9.78 28.96 18.82
CA GLN A 333 -8.49 28.28 19.02
C GLN A 333 -8.68 26.80 19.39
N ARG A 334 -9.68 26.48 20.24
CA ARG A 334 -10.04 25.09 20.58
C ARG A 334 -10.47 24.32 19.32
N ASN A 335 -11.40 24.85 18.54
CA ASN A 335 -11.86 24.21 17.30
C ASN A 335 -10.71 24.02 16.29
N ASN A 336 -9.88 25.04 16.07
CA ASN A 336 -8.75 24.95 15.13
C ASN A 336 -7.70 23.91 15.58
N ALA A 337 -7.46 23.77 16.88
CA ALA A 337 -6.56 22.74 17.42
C ALA A 337 -7.12 21.32 17.20
N MET A 338 -8.44 21.12 17.33
CA MET A 338 -9.09 19.83 17.04
C MET A 338 -9.04 19.48 15.55
N VAL A 339 -9.26 20.46 14.67
CA VAL A 339 -9.16 20.26 13.20
C VAL A 339 -7.72 19.94 12.80
N ALA A 340 -6.73 20.71 13.26
CA ALA A 340 -5.31 20.45 12.97
C ALA A 340 -4.81 19.11 13.53
N TRP A 341 -5.44 18.59 14.59
CA TRP A 341 -5.17 17.26 15.14
C TRP A 341 -5.80 16.14 14.31
N LEU A 342 -7.06 16.30 13.85
CA LEU A 342 -7.68 15.39 12.88
C LEU A 342 -6.89 15.34 11.56
N GLU A 343 -6.43 16.49 11.07
CA GLU A 343 -5.56 16.59 9.88
C GLU A 343 -4.22 15.88 10.13
N ALA A 344 -3.59 16.07 11.30
CA ALA A 344 -2.35 15.39 11.66
C ALA A 344 -2.50 13.87 11.79
N ILE A 345 -3.59 13.38 12.41
CA ILE A 345 -3.91 11.94 12.48
C ILE A 345 -4.15 11.37 11.10
N SER A 346 -4.94 12.05 10.27
CA SER A 346 -5.22 11.62 8.89
C SER A 346 -3.91 11.54 8.09
N ALA A 347 -3.07 12.58 8.16
CA ALA A 347 -1.77 12.62 7.52
C ALA A 347 -0.75 11.61 8.10
N GLN A 348 -0.94 11.12 9.33
CA GLN A 348 -0.10 10.08 9.93
C GLN A 348 -0.61 8.66 9.60
N ALA A 349 -1.93 8.47 9.46
CA ALA A 349 -2.52 7.24 8.92
C ALA A 349 -2.19 7.06 7.42
N ASP A 350 -2.17 8.16 6.64
CA ASP A 350 -1.68 8.19 5.25
C ASP A 350 -0.16 7.96 5.15
N ARG A 351 0.62 8.08 6.24
CA ARG A 351 2.08 7.86 6.27
C ARG A 351 2.45 6.39 6.52
N SER A 352 1.85 5.53 5.71
CA SER A 352 2.16 4.12 5.47
C SER A 352 2.10 3.17 6.69
N MET A 353 0.98 2.43 6.78
CA MET A 353 1.11 1.00 7.05
C MET A 353 1.72 0.35 5.79
N THR A 354 2.91 -0.21 5.91
CA THR A 354 3.65 -0.81 4.78
C THR A 354 3.41 -2.31 4.65
N LEU A 355 3.54 -2.87 3.44
CA LEU A 355 3.50 -4.32 3.23
C LEU A 355 4.68 -4.99 3.97
N SER A 356 5.85 -4.36 3.97
CA SER A 356 7.00 -4.75 4.80
C SER A 356 6.65 -4.90 6.29
N SER A 357 5.85 -4.00 6.86
CA SER A 357 5.42 -4.09 8.27
C SER A 357 4.38 -5.18 8.54
N LEU A 358 3.62 -5.60 7.52
CA LEU A 358 2.52 -6.56 7.64
C LEU A 358 2.97 -8.02 7.45
N LEU A 359 3.95 -8.24 6.56
CA LEU A 359 4.63 -9.52 6.40
C LEU A 359 5.72 -9.69 7.47
N GLY A 360 6.44 -8.61 7.78
CA GLY A 360 7.61 -8.60 8.65
C GLY A 360 8.85 -9.16 7.96
N ASP A 361 10.04 -8.82 8.46
CA ASP A 361 11.31 -9.24 7.84
C ASP A 361 11.71 -10.69 8.21
N ARG A 362 10.76 -11.62 8.12
CA ARG A 362 11.03 -13.05 8.28
C ARG A 362 11.54 -13.64 6.97
N PRO A 363 12.52 -14.57 7.00
CA PRO A 363 12.93 -15.29 5.81
C PRO A 363 11.75 -16.10 5.27
N VAL A 364 11.61 -16.14 3.94
CA VAL A 364 10.56 -16.92 3.27
C VAL A 364 10.83 -18.41 3.48
N GLN A 365 9.90 -19.09 4.17
CA GLN A 365 10.00 -20.52 4.49
C GLN A 365 8.99 -21.40 3.73
N TRP A 366 7.98 -20.80 3.08
CA TRP A 366 6.89 -21.50 2.37
C TRP A 366 6.31 -22.73 3.10
N SER A 367 6.17 -22.66 4.42
CA SER A 367 5.62 -23.74 5.24
C SER A 367 4.10 -23.94 5.06
N ASP A 368 3.40 -22.97 4.44
CA ASP A 368 1.98 -23.04 4.17
C ASP A 368 1.72 -23.62 2.76
N ARG A 369 1.54 -24.94 2.69
CA ARG A 369 1.18 -25.67 1.45
C ARG A 369 -0.19 -25.28 0.86
N GLY A 370 -0.97 -24.42 1.52
CA GLY A 370 -2.28 -23.97 1.02
C GLY A 370 -3.34 -25.09 0.98
N VAL A 371 -3.31 -26.00 1.97
CA VAL A 371 -4.04 -27.28 1.94
C VAL A 371 -5.54 -27.07 1.76
N ASP A 372 -6.23 -26.41 2.69
CA ASP A 372 -7.67 -26.12 2.58
C ASP A 372 -7.97 -24.77 1.90
N ARG A 373 -7.03 -23.83 2.03
CA ARG A 373 -7.18 -22.41 1.69
C ARG A 373 -5.83 -21.80 1.32
N LEU A 374 -5.84 -20.78 0.46
CA LEU A 374 -4.78 -19.77 0.38
C LEU A 374 -5.18 -18.58 1.26
N THR A 375 -4.21 -17.87 1.81
CA THR A 375 -4.47 -16.73 2.72
C THR A 375 -3.54 -15.56 2.45
N ALA A 376 -4.08 -14.35 2.37
CA ALA A 376 -3.35 -13.14 2.01
C ALA A 376 -3.61 -12.01 3.00
N ARG A 377 -2.56 -11.39 3.53
CA ARG A 377 -2.66 -10.24 4.43
C ARG A 377 -2.61 -8.96 3.60
N ILE A 378 -3.69 -8.19 3.64
CA ILE A 378 -3.90 -7.05 2.73
C ILE A 378 -3.98 -5.69 3.44
N GLY A 379 -4.09 -5.66 4.77
CA GLY A 379 -4.32 -4.41 5.50
C GLY A 379 -4.48 -4.60 7.01
N ARG A 380 -5.10 -3.60 7.67
CA ARG A 380 -5.58 -3.68 9.05
C ARG A 380 -6.96 -3.06 9.25
N ALA A 381 -7.68 -3.52 10.26
CA ALA A 381 -8.93 -2.97 10.79
C ALA A 381 -8.96 -3.16 12.31
N GLY A 382 -9.28 -2.11 13.09
CA GLY A 382 -9.32 -2.16 14.56
C GLY A 382 -8.06 -2.76 15.18
N GLY A 383 -6.88 -2.25 14.82
CA GLY A 383 -5.56 -2.78 15.19
C GLY A 383 -5.18 -4.13 14.57
N SER A 384 -6.15 -4.99 14.23
CA SER A 384 -6.00 -6.36 13.74
C SER A 384 -5.65 -6.42 12.24
N THR A 385 -4.98 -7.50 11.81
CA THR A 385 -4.67 -7.74 10.39
C THR A 385 -5.93 -8.12 9.58
N LEU A 386 -6.15 -7.45 8.45
CA LEU A 386 -7.08 -7.90 7.42
C LEU A 386 -6.44 -9.06 6.64
N GLU A 387 -7.03 -10.25 6.75
CA GLU A 387 -6.63 -11.46 6.02
C GLU A 387 -7.77 -11.94 5.11
N LEU A 388 -7.46 -12.05 3.81
CA LEU A 388 -8.33 -12.56 2.75
C LEU A 388 -8.10 -14.06 2.58
N MET A 389 -9.16 -14.84 2.34
CA MET A 389 -9.10 -16.30 2.30
C MET A 389 -9.71 -16.90 1.04
N LEU A 390 -8.90 -17.49 0.17
CA LEU A 390 -9.36 -18.24 -1.00
C LEU A 390 -9.52 -19.72 -0.62
N SER A 391 -10.76 -20.18 -0.41
CA SER A 391 -11.04 -21.55 0.04
C SER A 391 -11.97 -22.30 -0.92
N GLY A 392 -11.63 -23.56 -1.20
CA GLY A 392 -12.51 -24.53 -1.84
C GLY A 392 -13.23 -25.46 -0.85
N ALA A 393 -12.78 -25.49 0.41
CA ALA A 393 -13.40 -26.23 1.52
C ALA A 393 -14.51 -25.40 2.18
N ASN A 394 -15.37 -26.01 3.00
CA ASN A 394 -16.49 -25.33 3.65
C ASN A 394 -16.03 -24.49 4.87
N PRO A 395 -16.52 -23.25 5.07
CA PRO A 395 -17.36 -22.47 4.15
C PRO A 395 -16.58 -22.02 2.91
N ALA A 396 -17.14 -22.25 1.72
CA ALA A 396 -16.44 -22.04 0.47
C ALA A 396 -16.39 -20.55 0.11
N THR A 397 -15.22 -19.93 0.23
CA THR A 397 -14.94 -18.56 -0.21
C THR A 397 -13.96 -18.56 -1.40
N PRO A 398 -14.39 -19.01 -2.60
CA PRO A 398 -13.46 -19.36 -3.67
C PRO A 398 -12.93 -18.16 -4.45
N ASN A 399 -13.74 -17.10 -4.59
CA ASN A 399 -13.53 -16.00 -5.52
C ASN A 399 -13.75 -14.65 -4.81
N VAL A 400 -13.10 -13.60 -5.34
CA VAL A 400 -13.04 -12.24 -4.77
C VAL A 400 -13.43 -11.23 -5.85
N LEU A 401 -14.35 -10.32 -5.50
CA LEU A 401 -14.74 -9.19 -6.35
C LEU A 401 -14.22 -7.90 -5.73
N ILE A 402 -13.51 -7.07 -6.51
CA ILE A 402 -12.83 -5.87 -6.01
C ILE A 402 -13.32 -4.64 -6.78
N GLY A 403 -13.86 -3.67 -6.04
CA GLY A 403 -14.30 -2.37 -6.56
C GLY A 403 -13.42 -1.22 -6.08
N GLY A 404 -13.39 -0.15 -6.86
CA GLY A 404 -12.83 1.13 -6.43
C GLY A 404 -12.71 2.12 -7.57
N ALA A 405 -13.03 3.39 -7.32
CA ALA A 405 -12.88 4.44 -8.32
C ALA A 405 -11.40 4.67 -8.69
N THR A 406 -11.14 5.35 -9.81
CA THR A 406 -9.80 5.72 -10.25
C THR A 406 -9.01 6.40 -9.12
N GLY A 407 -7.78 5.95 -8.85
CA GLY A 407 -6.92 6.52 -7.80
C GLY A 407 -7.34 6.21 -6.35
N SER A 408 -8.31 5.32 -6.11
CA SER A 408 -8.71 4.86 -4.77
C SER A 408 -7.66 4.01 -4.04
N GLY A 409 -6.80 3.31 -4.80
CA GLY A 409 -5.80 2.35 -4.30
C GLY A 409 -6.04 0.89 -4.73
N LYS A 410 -6.98 0.63 -5.66
CA LYS A 410 -7.34 -0.70 -6.19
C LYS A 410 -6.12 -1.53 -6.62
N SER A 411 -5.26 -0.99 -7.46
CA SER A 411 -4.06 -1.67 -7.97
C SER A 411 -3.01 -1.93 -6.88
N ASN A 412 -2.83 -1.00 -5.95
CA ASN A 412 -2.03 -1.23 -4.74
C ASN A 412 -2.57 -2.40 -3.89
N LEU A 413 -3.89 -2.55 -3.76
CA LEU A 413 -4.51 -3.72 -3.12
C LEU A 413 -4.19 -5.02 -3.89
N LEU A 414 -4.23 -5.00 -5.22
CA LEU A 414 -3.86 -6.16 -6.05
C LEU A 414 -2.39 -6.56 -5.85
N LEU A 415 -1.46 -5.59 -5.82
CA LEU A 415 -0.04 -5.83 -5.56
C LEU A 415 0.19 -6.39 -4.15
N ALA A 416 -0.43 -5.81 -3.12
CA ALA A 416 -0.36 -6.31 -1.75
C ALA A 416 -0.90 -7.74 -1.63
N LEU A 417 -2.00 -8.06 -2.32
CA LEU A 417 -2.58 -9.40 -2.42
C LEU A 417 -1.63 -10.40 -3.10
N ILE A 418 -1.13 -10.08 -4.30
CA ILE A 418 -0.22 -10.91 -5.10
C ILE A 418 1.05 -11.25 -4.30
N TYR A 419 1.72 -10.24 -3.72
CA TYR A 419 2.95 -10.46 -2.96
C TYR A 419 2.72 -11.14 -1.61
N SER A 420 1.58 -10.91 -0.94
CA SER A 420 1.26 -11.62 0.31
C SER A 420 1.00 -13.11 0.09
N LEU A 421 0.30 -13.47 -1.00
CA LEU A 421 0.13 -14.86 -1.43
C LEU A 421 1.47 -15.51 -1.76
N ALA A 422 2.29 -14.85 -2.57
CA ALA A 422 3.61 -15.32 -2.98
C ALA A 422 4.60 -15.48 -1.81
N HIS A 423 4.49 -14.64 -0.78
CA HIS A 423 5.31 -14.73 0.44
C HIS A 423 4.96 -15.96 1.30
N ARG A 424 3.68 -16.39 1.33
CA ARG A 424 3.24 -17.53 2.17
C ARG A 424 3.35 -18.88 1.48
N HIS A 425 3.03 -18.97 0.20
CA HIS A 425 2.88 -20.23 -0.54
C HIS A 425 4.00 -20.42 -1.58
N SER A 426 4.50 -21.65 -1.77
CA SER A 426 5.52 -21.95 -2.81
C SER A 426 4.91 -21.91 -4.22
N PRO A 427 5.69 -21.63 -5.29
CA PRO A 427 5.26 -21.84 -6.68
C PRO A 427 4.78 -23.27 -7.00
N ARG A 428 5.18 -24.28 -6.20
CA ARG A 428 4.62 -25.65 -6.25
C ARG A 428 3.16 -25.73 -5.79
N ASP A 429 2.74 -24.81 -4.91
CA ASP A 429 1.42 -24.79 -4.28
C ASP A 429 0.47 -23.75 -4.87
N LEU A 430 1.02 -22.70 -5.47
CA LEU A 430 0.33 -21.53 -6.00
C LEU A 430 0.95 -21.10 -7.34
N GLN A 431 0.12 -20.96 -8.37
CA GLN A 431 0.44 -20.25 -9.60
C GLN A 431 -0.57 -19.12 -9.85
N MET A 432 -0.11 -18.04 -10.46
CA MET A 432 -0.89 -16.83 -10.72
C MET A 432 -0.96 -16.52 -12.21
N TYR A 433 -2.15 -16.14 -12.65
CA TYR A 433 -2.47 -15.66 -14.01
C TYR A 433 -2.91 -14.21 -13.86
N LEU A 434 -2.13 -13.26 -14.38
CA LEU A 434 -2.33 -11.83 -14.16
C LEU A 434 -2.74 -11.15 -15.47
N LEU A 435 -3.86 -10.45 -15.49
CA LEU A 435 -4.43 -9.78 -16.67
C LEU A 435 -4.75 -8.31 -16.35
N ASP A 436 -4.09 -7.38 -17.04
CA ASP A 436 -4.41 -5.94 -17.05
C ASP A 436 -5.03 -5.63 -18.42
N PHE A 437 -6.31 -5.26 -18.45
CA PHE A 437 -7.08 -5.07 -19.69
C PHE A 437 -7.04 -3.63 -20.26
N LYS A 438 -6.27 -2.70 -19.67
CA LYS A 438 -6.43 -1.27 -20.00
C LYS A 438 -5.16 -0.53 -20.38
N GLU A 439 -4.17 -0.47 -19.49
CA GLU A 439 -2.97 0.36 -19.67
C GLU A 439 -1.67 -0.43 -19.42
N GLY A 440 -1.75 -1.67 -18.93
CA GLY A 440 -0.59 -2.54 -18.66
C GLY A 440 0.29 -2.11 -17.48
N ILE A 441 0.21 -0.84 -17.05
CA ILE A 441 1.04 -0.21 -16.03
C ILE A 441 1.05 -1.00 -14.71
N GLU A 442 -0.10 -1.51 -14.28
CA GLU A 442 -0.28 -1.98 -12.89
C GLU A 442 0.49 -3.28 -12.63
N PHE A 443 0.54 -4.17 -13.63
CA PHE A 443 1.31 -5.42 -13.57
C PHE A 443 2.63 -5.39 -14.37
N ALA A 444 2.98 -4.31 -15.08
CA ALA A 444 4.24 -4.19 -15.81
C ALA A 444 5.48 -4.48 -14.93
N GLN A 445 5.46 -4.04 -13.67
CA GLN A 445 6.51 -4.30 -12.66
C GLN A 445 6.69 -5.78 -12.24
N LEU A 446 5.87 -6.69 -12.79
CA LEU A 446 5.96 -8.14 -12.61
C LEU A 446 6.49 -8.85 -13.87
N ALA A 447 6.72 -8.11 -14.96
CA ALA A 447 7.33 -8.64 -16.17
C ALA A 447 8.80 -9.04 -15.95
N PRO A 448 9.28 -10.10 -16.63
CA PRO A 448 10.71 -10.39 -16.69
C PRO A 448 11.39 -9.38 -17.62
N GLU A 449 12.09 -8.40 -17.04
CA GLU A 449 13.12 -7.64 -17.75
C GLU A 449 14.29 -8.58 -18.18
N ASP A 450 15.35 -8.05 -18.78
CA ASP A 450 16.51 -8.82 -19.28
C ASP A 450 17.28 -9.64 -18.22
N GLY A 451 16.89 -9.57 -16.94
CA GLY A 451 17.53 -10.24 -15.82
C GLY A 451 16.87 -11.54 -15.32
N ASP A 452 17.57 -12.21 -14.41
CA ASP A 452 17.05 -13.30 -13.58
C ASP A 452 16.46 -12.72 -12.26
N ASP A 453 15.32 -12.04 -12.31
CA ASP A 453 14.55 -11.62 -11.11
C ASP A 453 13.06 -11.32 -11.39
N TRP A 454 12.29 -12.33 -11.81
CA TRP A 454 10.82 -12.27 -11.93
C TRP A 454 10.13 -13.00 -10.77
N LEU A 455 8.84 -12.75 -10.56
CA LEU A 455 8.06 -13.42 -9.51
C LEU A 455 7.71 -14.86 -9.95
N PRO A 456 8.30 -15.92 -9.36
CA PRO A 456 8.24 -17.28 -9.91
C PRO A 456 6.85 -17.94 -9.82
N HIS A 457 5.93 -17.33 -9.08
CA HIS A 457 4.52 -17.75 -9.01
C HIS A 457 3.71 -17.34 -10.24
N VAL A 458 4.15 -16.33 -10.99
CA VAL A 458 3.43 -15.86 -12.19
C VAL A 458 3.69 -16.87 -13.30
N ALA A 459 2.62 -17.56 -13.72
CA ALA A 459 2.66 -18.46 -14.87
C ALA A 459 2.34 -17.70 -16.16
N VAL A 460 1.43 -16.73 -16.09
CA VAL A 460 0.94 -15.94 -17.23
C VAL A 460 0.83 -14.48 -16.83
N LEU A 461 1.28 -13.58 -17.71
CA LEU A 461 1.23 -12.14 -17.52
C LEU A 461 0.73 -11.46 -18.80
N GLY A 462 -0.56 -11.13 -18.85
CA GLY A 462 -1.17 -10.33 -19.90
C GLY A 462 -1.16 -8.85 -19.55
N LEU A 463 -0.29 -8.07 -20.19
CA LEU A 463 -0.25 -6.62 -20.12
C LEU A 463 -0.95 -6.02 -21.34
N GLU A 464 -1.67 -4.90 -21.16
CA GLU A 464 -2.48 -4.30 -22.24
C GLU A 464 -3.39 -5.34 -22.92
N SER A 465 -3.91 -6.29 -22.13
CA SER A 465 -4.59 -7.49 -22.62
C SER A 465 -5.78 -7.11 -23.47
N ASP A 466 -5.76 -7.47 -24.76
CA ASP A 466 -6.97 -7.40 -25.55
C ASP A 466 -7.98 -8.48 -25.10
N ARG A 467 -9.23 -8.25 -25.47
CA ARG A 467 -10.37 -9.09 -25.13
C ARG A 467 -10.25 -10.52 -25.67
N SER A 468 -9.66 -10.70 -26.85
CA SER A 468 -9.45 -12.00 -27.47
C SER A 468 -8.39 -12.81 -26.72
N TYR A 469 -7.31 -12.18 -26.27
CA TYR A 469 -6.34 -12.79 -25.35
C TYR A 469 -6.97 -13.15 -24.00
N GLY A 470 -7.73 -12.23 -23.40
CA GLY A 470 -8.46 -12.51 -22.16
C GLY A 470 -9.41 -13.71 -22.27
N ILE A 471 -10.14 -13.81 -23.38
CA ILE A 471 -10.98 -14.96 -23.71
C ILE A 471 -10.14 -16.23 -23.87
N ALA A 472 -9.00 -16.19 -24.55
CA ALA A 472 -8.11 -17.34 -24.72
C ALA A 472 -7.53 -17.84 -23.39
N VAL A 473 -7.18 -16.95 -22.47
CA VAL A 473 -6.75 -17.31 -21.10
C VAL A 473 -7.90 -18.00 -20.35
N LEU A 474 -9.14 -17.50 -20.48
CA LEU A 474 -10.33 -18.17 -19.91
C LEU A 474 -10.60 -19.54 -20.56
N GLN A 475 -10.29 -19.74 -21.85
CA GLN A 475 -10.39 -21.04 -22.52
C GLN A 475 -9.34 -22.03 -22.00
N HIS A 476 -8.07 -21.62 -21.94
CA HIS A 476 -6.97 -22.42 -21.36
C HIS A 476 -7.25 -22.83 -19.90
N LEU A 477 -7.79 -21.92 -19.07
CA LEU A 477 -8.20 -22.21 -17.70
C LEU A 477 -9.37 -23.23 -17.63
N VAL A 478 -10.23 -23.26 -18.66
CA VAL A 478 -11.32 -24.24 -18.80
C VAL A 478 -10.81 -25.61 -19.25
N GLU A 479 -9.78 -25.65 -20.11
CA GLU A 479 -9.11 -26.89 -20.53
C GLU A 479 -8.31 -27.50 -19.37
N GLU A 480 -7.58 -26.68 -18.62
CA GLU A 480 -6.87 -27.06 -17.39
C GLU A 480 -7.85 -27.54 -16.30
N PHE A 481 -9.05 -26.95 -16.20
CA PHE A 481 -10.14 -27.47 -15.38
C PHE A 481 -10.58 -28.88 -15.82
N ASP A 482 -10.77 -29.11 -17.12
CA ASP A 482 -11.22 -30.41 -17.64
C ASP A 482 -10.10 -31.48 -17.54
N ARG A 483 -8.82 -31.11 -17.68
CA ARG A 483 -7.65 -31.96 -17.41
C ARG A 483 -7.61 -32.40 -15.95
N ARG A 484 -7.68 -31.44 -15.01
CA ARG A 484 -7.73 -31.73 -13.56
C ARG A 484 -8.93 -32.61 -13.21
N ALA A 485 -10.07 -32.43 -13.86
CA ALA A 485 -11.24 -33.29 -13.67
C ALA A 485 -11.02 -34.74 -14.10
N ALA A 486 -10.25 -34.98 -15.18
CA ALA A 486 -9.86 -36.33 -15.58
C ALA A 486 -8.87 -36.97 -14.58
N GLU A 487 -7.85 -36.23 -14.17
CA GLU A 487 -6.84 -36.68 -13.19
C GLU A 487 -7.46 -37.00 -11.82
N PHE A 488 -8.33 -36.11 -11.31
CA PHE A 488 -9.03 -36.31 -10.05
C PHE A 488 -9.93 -37.54 -10.12
N LYS A 489 -10.65 -37.74 -11.23
CA LYS A 489 -11.50 -38.93 -11.45
C LYS A 489 -10.69 -40.23 -11.48
N ALA A 490 -9.45 -40.21 -11.98
CA ALA A 490 -8.57 -41.38 -12.01
C ALA A 490 -8.16 -41.82 -10.59
N VAL A 491 -7.77 -40.88 -9.72
CA VAL A 491 -7.37 -41.18 -8.31
C VAL A 491 -8.50 -41.09 -7.29
N ARG A 492 -9.73 -40.74 -7.72
CA ARG A 492 -10.92 -40.49 -6.89
C ARG A 492 -10.80 -39.29 -5.93
N ALA A 493 -9.99 -38.30 -6.28
CA ALA A 493 -9.92 -37.03 -5.56
C ALA A 493 -11.17 -36.17 -5.78
N THR A 494 -11.49 -35.32 -4.81
CA THR A 494 -12.60 -34.34 -4.86
C THR A 494 -12.14 -32.89 -4.73
N SER A 495 -10.86 -32.68 -4.43
CA SER A 495 -10.20 -31.38 -4.27
C SER A 495 -8.71 -31.49 -4.59
N VAL A 496 -8.03 -30.38 -4.91
CA VAL A 496 -6.55 -30.32 -5.04
C VAL A 496 -5.85 -30.93 -3.82
N SER A 497 -6.36 -30.68 -2.61
CA SER A 497 -5.84 -31.22 -1.36
C SER A 497 -5.82 -32.75 -1.38
N SER A 498 -6.98 -33.36 -1.65
CA SER A 498 -7.11 -34.82 -1.78
C SER A 498 -6.36 -35.39 -3.00
N TYR A 499 -6.16 -34.59 -4.07
CA TYR A 499 -5.36 -35.03 -5.21
C TYR A 499 -3.89 -35.16 -4.82
N ARG A 500 -3.30 -34.13 -4.18
CA ARG A 500 -1.92 -34.17 -3.70
C ARG A 500 -1.68 -35.33 -2.72
N GLU A 501 -2.65 -35.57 -1.82
CA GLU A 501 -2.62 -36.68 -0.87
C GLU A 501 -2.70 -38.06 -1.55
N LEU A 502 -3.67 -38.28 -2.46
CA LEU A 502 -3.93 -39.59 -3.06
C LEU A 502 -2.97 -39.95 -4.21
N SER A 503 -2.39 -38.96 -4.90
CA SER A 503 -1.44 -39.17 -6.00
C SER A 503 0.04 -39.05 -5.59
N GLY A 504 0.32 -38.35 -4.48
CA GLY A 504 1.68 -37.94 -4.10
C GLY A 504 2.29 -36.86 -5.00
N GLN A 505 1.53 -36.28 -5.94
CA GLN A 505 2.02 -35.26 -6.87
C GLN A 505 1.64 -33.85 -6.42
N ASP A 506 2.58 -32.90 -6.53
CA ASP A 506 2.28 -31.48 -6.39
C ASP A 506 1.35 -31.01 -7.53
N MET A 507 0.36 -30.19 -7.20
CA MET A 507 -0.50 -29.50 -8.17
C MET A 507 -0.84 -28.11 -7.64
N PRO A 508 -0.37 -27.01 -8.25
CA PRO A 508 -0.61 -25.67 -7.75
C PRO A 508 -2.08 -25.26 -7.89
N ARG A 509 -2.57 -24.53 -6.89
CA ARG A 509 -3.82 -23.76 -7.00
C ARG A 509 -3.59 -22.59 -7.96
N LEU A 510 -4.55 -22.31 -8.81
CA LEU A 510 -4.47 -21.21 -9.78
C LEU A 510 -5.26 -20.02 -9.24
N VAL A 511 -4.61 -18.86 -9.10
CA VAL A 511 -5.26 -17.59 -8.77
C VAL A 511 -5.21 -16.70 -10.01
N VAL A 512 -6.39 -16.42 -10.57
CA VAL A 512 -6.55 -15.58 -11.76
C VAL A 512 -6.91 -14.18 -11.29
N VAL A 513 -6.01 -13.22 -11.48
CA VAL A 513 -6.22 -11.81 -11.13
C VAL A 513 -6.45 -11.05 -12.42
N ALA A 514 -7.66 -10.51 -12.62
CA ALA A 514 -8.02 -9.72 -13.79
C ALA A 514 -8.48 -8.33 -13.36
N ASP A 515 -7.74 -7.29 -13.75
CA ASP A 515 -8.11 -5.91 -13.50
C ASP A 515 -8.69 -5.22 -14.74
N GLU A 516 -9.70 -4.41 -14.52
CA GLU A 516 -10.67 -3.91 -15.51
C GLU A 516 -11.35 -5.02 -16.33
N PHE A 517 -11.67 -6.15 -15.68
CA PHE A 517 -12.24 -7.34 -16.34
C PHE A 517 -13.58 -7.08 -17.07
N GLN A 518 -14.26 -5.94 -16.84
CA GLN A 518 -15.43 -5.54 -17.61
C GLN A 518 -15.16 -5.38 -19.12
N VAL A 519 -13.91 -5.12 -19.51
CA VAL A 519 -13.47 -5.03 -20.92
C VAL A 519 -13.75 -6.33 -21.68
N LEU A 520 -13.84 -7.48 -21.01
CA LEU A 520 -14.25 -8.75 -21.63
C LEU A 520 -15.67 -8.73 -22.21
N PHE A 521 -16.54 -7.82 -21.76
CA PHE A 521 -17.98 -7.83 -22.00
C PHE A 521 -18.51 -6.64 -22.80
N GLU A 522 -17.61 -5.76 -23.26
CA GLU A 522 -17.98 -4.53 -23.96
C GLU A 522 -17.23 -4.46 -25.31
N PRO A 523 -17.92 -4.28 -26.45
CA PRO A 523 -19.39 -4.23 -26.62
C PRO A 523 -20.08 -5.59 -26.35
N ASP A 524 -21.41 -5.65 -26.40
CA ASP A 524 -22.17 -6.91 -26.26
C ASP A 524 -22.30 -7.60 -27.64
N ASP A 525 -21.48 -8.63 -27.87
CA ASP A 525 -21.35 -9.39 -29.12
C ASP A 525 -21.07 -10.89 -28.83
N ALA A 526 -20.68 -11.66 -29.86
CA ALA A 526 -20.38 -13.09 -29.70
C ALA A 526 -19.19 -13.38 -28.78
N GLN A 527 -18.14 -12.55 -28.79
CA GLN A 527 -17.01 -12.65 -27.86
C GLN A 527 -17.44 -12.34 -26.42
N ALA A 528 -18.31 -11.33 -26.19
CA ALA A 528 -18.84 -11.03 -24.87
C ALA A 528 -19.58 -12.23 -24.28
N GLN A 529 -20.52 -12.79 -25.06
CA GLN A 529 -21.28 -13.97 -24.66
C GLN A 529 -20.35 -15.17 -24.41
N ARG A 530 -19.30 -15.35 -25.23
CA ARG A 530 -18.30 -16.39 -25.02
C ARG A 530 -17.47 -16.19 -23.74
N ALA A 531 -17.09 -14.96 -23.41
CA ALA A 531 -16.42 -14.64 -22.15
C ALA A 531 -17.34 -14.95 -20.94
N VAL A 532 -18.63 -14.61 -21.03
CA VAL A 532 -19.64 -14.90 -20.00
C VAL A 532 -19.80 -16.42 -19.78
N GLU A 533 -19.88 -17.24 -20.83
CA GLU A 533 -19.94 -18.70 -20.71
C GLU A 533 -18.74 -19.29 -19.95
N LEU A 534 -17.54 -18.88 -20.35
CA LEU A 534 -16.28 -19.38 -19.78
C LEU A 534 -16.15 -18.95 -18.32
N LEU A 535 -16.46 -17.68 -18.03
CA LEU A 535 -16.43 -17.17 -16.67
C LEU A 535 -17.47 -17.85 -15.78
N GLU A 536 -18.68 -18.16 -16.29
CA GLU A 536 -19.68 -18.91 -15.53
C GLU A 536 -19.21 -20.34 -15.21
N LYS A 537 -18.60 -21.06 -16.18
CA LYS A 537 -18.03 -22.40 -15.94
C LYS A 537 -16.96 -22.36 -14.85
N LEU A 538 -16.03 -21.40 -14.94
CA LEU A 538 -14.94 -21.23 -13.98
C LEU A 538 -15.43 -20.80 -12.60
N ALA A 539 -16.26 -19.75 -12.50
CA ALA A 539 -16.75 -19.23 -11.22
C ALA A 539 -17.55 -20.29 -10.45
N ARG A 540 -18.42 -21.06 -11.12
CA ARG A 540 -19.30 -22.04 -10.47
C ARG A 540 -18.62 -23.36 -10.11
N LYS A 541 -17.59 -23.79 -10.88
CA LYS A 541 -16.99 -25.14 -10.74
C LYS A 541 -15.49 -25.15 -10.42
N GLY A 542 -14.75 -24.08 -10.73
CA GLY A 542 -13.28 -24.01 -10.63
C GLY A 542 -12.71 -24.32 -9.26
N ARG A 543 -13.41 -23.94 -8.18
CA ARG A 543 -12.95 -24.09 -6.78
C ARG A 543 -12.56 -25.51 -6.38
N ALA A 544 -13.22 -26.53 -6.93
CA ALA A 544 -12.93 -27.93 -6.63
C ALA A 544 -11.53 -28.30 -7.14
N TYR A 545 -11.20 -27.85 -8.35
CA TYR A 545 -9.92 -28.06 -9.03
C TYR A 545 -8.88 -26.99 -8.67
N GLY A 546 -9.17 -26.18 -7.65
CA GLY A 546 -8.29 -25.16 -7.09
C GLY A 546 -8.07 -23.96 -8.00
N ILE A 547 -9.03 -23.65 -8.88
CA ILE A 547 -9.04 -22.41 -9.66
C ILE A 547 -9.87 -21.37 -8.91
N HIS A 548 -9.27 -20.21 -8.67
CA HIS A 548 -9.77 -19.11 -7.85
C HIS A 548 -9.73 -17.81 -8.67
N LEU A 549 -10.82 -17.05 -8.66
CA LEU A 549 -10.94 -15.81 -9.45
C LEU A 549 -10.89 -14.57 -8.55
N VAL A 550 -10.03 -13.62 -8.89
CA VAL A 550 -9.95 -12.28 -8.30
C VAL A 550 -10.24 -11.29 -9.42
N LEU A 551 -11.46 -10.76 -9.44
CA LEU A 551 -11.93 -9.85 -10.49
C LEU A 551 -12.00 -8.43 -9.94
N ALA A 552 -11.30 -7.50 -10.58
CA ALA A 552 -11.15 -6.12 -10.13
C ALA A 552 -11.63 -5.12 -11.20
N SER A 553 -12.37 -4.09 -10.78
CA SER A 553 -13.06 -3.18 -11.70
C SER A 553 -13.31 -1.80 -11.10
N GLN A 554 -13.35 -0.76 -11.94
CA GLN A 554 -13.90 0.55 -11.56
C GLN A 554 -15.44 0.58 -11.53
N THR A 555 -16.11 -0.13 -12.44
CA THR A 555 -17.57 -0.12 -12.62
C THR A 555 -18.10 -1.47 -13.09
N LEU A 556 -19.15 -1.97 -12.41
CA LEU A 556 -19.93 -3.13 -12.84
C LEU A 556 -21.34 -2.75 -13.30
N SER A 557 -21.74 -1.48 -13.18
CA SER A 557 -22.99 -0.99 -13.77
C SER A 557 -22.85 -0.81 -15.28
N GLY A 558 -23.93 -1.09 -16.02
CA GLY A 558 -23.99 -0.90 -17.48
C GLY A 558 -23.64 -2.12 -18.33
N ILE A 559 -22.88 -3.09 -17.82
CA ILE A 559 -22.42 -4.28 -18.58
C ILE A 559 -23.62 -5.13 -19.04
N GLN A 560 -24.00 -5.01 -20.32
CA GLN A 560 -25.22 -5.64 -20.85
C GLN A 560 -25.06 -7.15 -21.05
N ALA A 561 -23.91 -7.60 -21.55
CA ALA A 561 -23.67 -9.00 -21.90
C ALA A 561 -23.82 -9.97 -20.71
N LEU A 562 -23.56 -9.51 -19.48
CA LEU A 562 -23.76 -10.29 -18.26
C LEU A 562 -25.25 -10.64 -18.02
N GLY A 563 -26.19 -9.84 -18.54
CA GLY A 563 -27.62 -10.11 -18.66
C GLY A 563 -28.24 -11.03 -17.59
N THR A 564 -28.73 -12.19 -18.01
CA THR A 564 -29.33 -13.22 -17.13
C THR A 564 -28.31 -14.06 -16.35
N LYS A 565 -27.01 -13.92 -16.64
CA LYS A 565 -25.92 -14.69 -16.04
C LYS A 565 -25.26 -13.98 -14.85
N ARG A 566 -25.44 -12.67 -14.71
CA ARG A 566 -24.85 -11.82 -13.67
C ARG A 566 -24.93 -12.45 -12.28
N GLU A 567 -26.11 -12.91 -11.87
CA GLU A 567 -26.31 -13.54 -10.56
C GLU A 567 -25.60 -14.90 -10.47
N SER A 568 -25.69 -15.75 -11.49
CA SER A 568 -25.04 -17.07 -11.52
C SER A 568 -23.51 -17.01 -11.41
N ILE A 569 -22.91 -15.90 -11.86
CA ILE A 569 -21.49 -15.58 -11.71
C ILE A 569 -21.24 -14.98 -10.32
N PHE A 570 -21.81 -13.81 -10.00
CA PHE A 570 -21.44 -13.05 -8.79
C PHE A 570 -21.95 -13.67 -7.47
N ALA A 571 -22.87 -14.63 -7.49
CA ALA A 571 -23.19 -15.47 -6.34
C ALA A 571 -22.04 -16.42 -5.92
N GLN A 572 -21.01 -16.57 -6.75
CA GLN A 572 -19.80 -17.34 -6.39
C GLN A 572 -18.72 -16.46 -5.72
N PHE A 573 -18.88 -15.14 -5.75
CA PHE A 573 -17.93 -14.15 -5.25
C PHE A 573 -18.32 -13.73 -3.83
N HIS A 574 -17.88 -14.57 -2.88
CA HIS A 574 -18.20 -14.47 -1.45
C HIS A 574 -17.46 -13.31 -0.79
N HIS A 575 -16.18 -13.14 -1.12
CA HIS A 575 -15.44 -11.95 -0.76
C HIS A 575 -15.78 -10.82 -1.72
N ARG A 576 -16.32 -9.74 -1.19
CA ARG A 576 -16.62 -8.50 -1.92
C ARG A 576 -15.89 -7.37 -1.21
N ILE A 577 -14.94 -6.79 -1.91
CA ILE A 577 -14.06 -5.75 -1.41
C ILE A 577 -14.36 -4.50 -2.20
N SER A 578 -14.53 -3.36 -1.54
CA SER A 578 -14.56 -2.08 -2.25
C SER A 578 -13.75 -1.04 -1.51
N LEU A 579 -12.79 -0.43 -2.22
CA LEU A 579 -12.24 0.86 -1.83
C LEU A 579 -13.29 1.96 -2.15
N LYS A 580 -12.95 3.22 -1.87
CA LYS A 580 -13.84 4.35 -2.15
C LYS A 580 -14.39 4.30 -3.59
N ASN A 581 -15.72 4.32 -3.71
CA ASN A 581 -16.40 4.37 -5.01
C ASN A 581 -17.68 5.24 -4.93
N THR A 582 -18.52 5.23 -5.96
CA THR A 582 -19.85 5.88 -5.94
C THR A 582 -20.89 5.04 -5.17
N ILE A 583 -22.05 5.62 -4.88
CA ILE A 583 -23.19 4.89 -4.27
C ILE A 583 -23.59 3.68 -5.15
N ALA A 584 -23.79 3.91 -6.45
CA ALA A 584 -24.19 2.87 -7.40
C ALA A 584 -23.16 1.74 -7.49
N GLU A 585 -21.86 2.06 -7.55
CA GLU A 585 -20.83 1.02 -7.61
C GLU A 585 -20.56 0.35 -6.26
N SER A 586 -20.82 1.02 -5.14
CA SER A 586 -20.86 0.36 -3.83
C SER A 586 -21.92 -0.74 -3.84
N GLU A 587 -23.13 -0.49 -4.33
CA GLU A 587 -24.17 -1.52 -4.47
C GLU A 587 -23.87 -2.56 -5.56
N SER A 588 -23.23 -2.15 -6.66
CA SER A 588 -22.89 -3.03 -7.79
C SER A 588 -21.81 -4.07 -7.40
N ILE A 589 -20.88 -3.69 -6.51
CA ILE A 589 -19.78 -4.52 -5.98
C ILE A 589 -20.17 -5.21 -4.67
N LEU A 590 -20.61 -4.47 -3.66
CA LEU A 590 -20.94 -4.98 -2.32
C LEU A 590 -22.39 -5.49 -2.21
N GLY A 591 -23.21 -5.40 -3.26
CA GLY A 591 -24.60 -5.84 -3.23
C GLY A 591 -25.60 -4.76 -2.78
N TYR A 592 -26.86 -4.97 -3.14
CA TYR A 592 -27.95 -4.01 -2.96
C TYR A 592 -28.11 -3.54 -1.51
N GLY A 593 -28.24 -2.22 -1.31
CA GLY A 593 -28.31 -1.55 -0.01
C GLY A 593 -26.97 -1.39 0.73
N ASN A 594 -25.85 -1.95 0.24
CA ASN A 594 -24.56 -1.83 0.90
C ASN A 594 -23.78 -0.60 0.40
N LEU A 595 -24.06 0.55 1.02
CA LEU A 595 -23.51 1.86 0.61
C LEU A 595 -22.12 2.17 1.22
N ALA A 596 -21.59 1.29 2.07
CA ALA A 596 -20.47 1.60 2.96
C ALA A 596 -19.16 2.00 2.25
N ALA A 597 -18.99 1.66 0.97
CA ALA A 597 -17.82 2.09 0.19
C ALA A 597 -17.93 3.50 -0.40
N ALA A 598 -19.14 4.08 -0.47
CA ALA A 598 -19.33 5.47 -0.87
C ALA A 598 -18.89 6.45 0.24
N ASP A 599 -19.19 6.09 1.49
CA ASP A 599 -18.88 6.88 2.69
C ASP A 599 -17.39 6.89 3.07
N LEU A 600 -16.56 6.06 2.44
CA LEU A 600 -15.12 5.99 2.72
C LEU A 600 -14.41 7.32 2.45
N THR A 601 -13.70 7.82 3.46
CA THR A 601 -12.76 8.94 3.40
C THR A 601 -11.31 8.42 3.49
N GLY A 602 -10.35 9.13 2.88
CA GLY A 602 -8.94 8.71 2.79
C GLY A 602 -8.63 7.83 1.56
N ARG A 603 -7.33 7.67 1.25
CA ARG A 603 -6.84 6.72 0.21
C ARG A 603 -6.54 5.36 0.84
N GLY A 604 -6.61 4.27 0.07
CA GLY A 604 -6.36 2.91 0.56
C GLY A 604 -7.36 2.41 1.61
N ARG A 605 -8.34 3.23 2.02
CA ARG A 605 -9.45 2.84 2.90
C ARG A 605 -10.41 1.94 2.14
N VAL A 606 -10.91 0.92 2.82
CA VAL A 606 -11.57 -0.24 2.19
C VAL A 606 -12.65 -0.84 3.08
N ILE A 607 -13.74 -1.30 2.46
CA ILE A 607 -14.67 -2.27 3.03
C ILE A 607 -14.27 -3.66 2.54
N VAL A 608 -14.01 -4.58 3.46
CA VAL A 608 -13.88 -6.01 3.18
C VAL A 608 -15.12 -6.71 3.70
N ASN A 609 -15.85 -7.40 2.82
CA ASN A 609 -17.01 -8.21 3.18
C ASN A 609 -16.78 -9.66 2.75
N SER A 610 -17.11 -10.63 3.61
CA SER A 610 -16.91 -12.07 3.35
C SER A 610 -18.20 -12.88 3.24
N GLU A 611 -19.37 -12.26 3.42
CA GLU A 611 -20.69 -12.92 3.33
C GLU A 611 -21.51 -12.38 2.16
N LEU A 612 -20.97 -12.49 0.94
CA LEU A 612 -21.68 -12.13 -0.31
C LEU A 612 -22.20 -10.68 -0.33
N GLY A 613 -21.65 -9.79 0.50
CA GLY A 613 -21.98 -8.37 0.50
C GLY A 613 -23.01 -7.92 1.54
N ARG A 614 -23.45 -8.78 2.47
CA ARG A 614 -24.41 -8.35 3.51
C ARG A 614 -23.83 -7.22 4.39
N PRO A 615 -24.53 -6.09 4.61
CA PRO A 615 -23.97 -4.94 5.34
C PRO A 615 -23.48 -5.23 6.77
N ASP A 616 -24.04 -6.24 7.44
CA ASP A 616 -23.64 -6.67 8.79
C ASP A 616 -22.30 -7.44 8.83
N ALA A 617 -21.81 -7.90 7.66
CA ALA A 617 -20.49 -8.53 7.50
C ALA A 617 -19.42 -7.58 6.95
N ASN A 618 -19.65 -6.26 6.96
CA ASN A 618 -18.69 -5.26 6.52
C ASN A 618 -17.58 -5.02 7.57
N ILE A 619 -16.32 -5.24 7.18
CA ILE A 619 -15.14 -4.84 7.96
C ILE A 619 -14.48 -3.63 7.29
N THR A 620 -14.57 -2.47 7.93
CA THR A 620 -13.90 -1.24 7.48
C THR A 620 -12.44 -1.23 7.95
N GLY A 621 -11.51 -0.97 7.03
CA GLY A 621 -10.09 -0.88 7.36
C GLY A 621 -9.27 -0.12 6.32
N THR A 622 -7.96 -0.32 6.37
CA THR A 622 -6.97 0.33 5.49
C THR A 622 -6.08 -0.75 4.87
N VAL A 623 -5.97 -0.75 3.55
CA VAL A 623 -5.03 -1.55 2.77
C VAL A 623 -3.61 -1.07 3.05
N VAL A 624 -2.63 -1.97 3.15
CA VAL A 624 -1.22 -1.54 3.23
C VAL A 624 -0.76 -0.91 1.92
N TRP A 625 0.14 0.08 2.01
CA TRP A 625 0.95 0.46 0.86
C TRP A 625 1.84 -0.72 0.45
N ALA A 626 2.14 -0.83 -0.84
CA ALA A 626 3.00 -1.87 -1.41
C ALA A 626 4.27 -1.22 -1.96
N GLU A 627 5.23 -0.91 -1.08
CA GLU A 627 6.45 -0.13 -1.42
C GLU A 627 7.19 -0.74 -2.64
N PRO A 628 7.33 -0.03 -3.78
CA PRO A 628 7.99 -0.59 -4.97
C PRO A 628 9.43 -1.09 -4.72
N THR A 629 10.16 -0.43 -3.82
CA THR A 629 11.48 -0.89 -3.34
C THR A 629 11.38 -2.24 -2.63
N HIS A 630 10.44 -2.40 -1.71
CA HIS A 630 10.24 -3.66 -0.99
C HIS A 630 9.66 -4.76 -1.88
N LEU A 631 8.81 -4.42 -2.86
CA LEU A 631 8.32 -5.39 -3.85
C LEU A 631 9.49 -5.96 -4.67
N ASN A 632 10.40 -5.11 -5.14
CA ASN A 632 11.63 -5.55 -5.82
C ASN A 632 12.52 -6.42 -4.90
N GLU A 633 12.78 -6.00 -3.66
CA GLU A 633 13.54 -6.80 -2.68
C GLU A 633 12.88 -8.16 -2.38
N LEU A 634 11.56 -8.19 -2.27
CA LEU A 634 10.78 -9.39 -2.01
C LEU A 634 10.75 -10.31 -3.22
N ARG A 635 10.61 -9.79 -4.45
CA ARG A 635 10.75 -10.54 -5.70
C ARG A 635 12.12 -11.23 -5.77
N GLY A 636 13.19 -10.47 -5.55
CA GLY A 636 14.56 -10.99 -5.49
C GLY A 636 14.83 -11.98 -4.35
N ARG A 637 14.03 -12.00 -3.27
CA ARG A 637 14.07 -13.06 -2.24
C ARG A 637 13.30 -14.32 -2.67
N LEU A 638 12.09 -14.15 -3.20
CA LEU A 638 11.23 -15.25 -3.67
C LEU A 638 11.85 -16.00 -4.86
N TRP A 639 12.44 -15.26 -5.80
CA TRP A 639 13.14 -15.80 -6.96
C TRP A 639 14.34 -16.67 -6.55
N ARG A 640 15.25 -16.15 -5.70
CA ARG A 640 16.39 -16.92 -5.17
C ARG A 640 15.92 -18.17 -4.43
N ARG A 641 14.89 -18.05 -3.59
CA ARG A 641 14.31 -19.19 -2.85
C ARG A 641 13.74 -20.26 -3.79
N HIS A 642 13.13 -19.86 -4.91
CA HIS A 642 12.66 -20.81 -5.92
C HIS A 642 13.81 -21.53 -6.63
N ARG A 643 14.88 -20.80 -6.99
CA ARG A 643 16.10 -21.38 -7.59
C ARG A 643 16.78 -22.37 -6.64
N GLU A 644 16.81 -22.12 -5.33
CA GLU A 644 17.28 -23.08 -4.30
C GLU A 644 16.43 -24.36 -4.25
N GLU A 645 15.12 -24.27 -4.45
CA GLU A 645 14.17 -25.37 -4.28
C GLU A 645 13.92 -26.22 -5.54
N VAL A 646 14.20 -25.69 -6.73
CA VAL A 646 13.84 -26.31 -8.03
C VAL A 646 14.99 -26.30 -9.05
N GLY A 647 16.01 -25.44 -8.87
CA GLY A 647 17.16 -25.32 -9.78
C GLY A 647 16.84 -24.51 -11.04
N THR A 648 15.89 -24.97 -11.85
CA THR A 648 15.41 -24.28 -13.05
C THR A 648 13.96 -23.80 -12.89
N SER A 649 13.66 -22.63 -13.47
CA SER A 649 12.32 -22.04 -13.53
C SER A 649 12.01 -21.66 -14.97
N ARG A 650 10.77 -21.85 -15.40
CA ARG A 650 10.24 -21.19 -16.60
C ARG A 650 10.12 -19.68 -16.31
N ARG A 651 10.28 -18.84 -17.33
CA ARG A 651 9.76 -17.45 -17.30
C ARG A 651 8.22 -17.49 -17.35
N PRO A 652 7.50 -16.48 -16.85
CA PRO A 652 6.07 -16.34 -17.14
C PRO A 652 5.87 -16.28 -18.65
N ASP A 653 4.78 -16.87 -19.13
CA ASP A 653 4.33 -16.66 -20.49
C ASP A 653 3.72 -15.25 -20.57
N SER A 654 4.58 -14.27 -20.90
CA SER A 654 4.25 -12.84 -20.95
C SER A 654 3.66 -12.48 -22.32
N PHE A 655 2.49 -11.84 -22.31
CA PHE A 655 1.79 -11.37 -23.50
C PHE A 655 1.50 -9.88 -23.39
N THR A 656 1.80 -9.17 -24.46
CA THR A 656 1.48 -7.75 -24.68
C THR A 656 0.76 -7.66 -26.02
N SER A 657 -0.48 -7.16 -26.05
CA SER A 657 -1.23 -7.02 -27.33
C SER A 657 -0.47 -6.13 -28.34
N SER A 658 0.33 -5.20 -27.82
CA SER A 658 1.24 -4.29 -28.52
C SER A 658 2.54 -4.91 -29.03
N SER A 659 2.88 -6.17 -28.71
CA SER A 659 4.14 -6.83 -29.15
C SER A 659 3.93 -8.02 -30.12
N PHE A 660 4.98 -8.34 -30.86
CA PHE A 660 5.10 -9.57 -31.65
C PHE A 660 5.71 -10.71 -30.82
N SER A 661 5.63 -11.95 -31.30
CA SER A 661 6.25 -13.11 -30.65
C SER A 661 7.70 -13.31 -31.10
N THR A 662 8.54 -13.98 -30.29
CA THR A 662 9.96 -14.23 -30.63
C THR A 662 10.13 -15.57 -31.34
N TRP A 663 10.87 -15.59 -32.46
CA TRP A 663 11.12 -16.84 -33.19
C TRP A 663 12.02 -17.78 -32.39
N SER A 664 11.54 -19.00 -32.14
CA SER A 664 12.30 -20.07 -31.49
C SER A 664 12.52 -21.20 -32.51
N GLY A 665 13.63 -21.17 -33.24
CA GLY A 665 13.91 -22.01 -34.42
C GLY A 665 14.10 -23.52 -34.16
N THR A 666 13.14 -24.18 -33.51
CA THR A 666 13.12 -25.64 -33.22
C THR A 666 11.70 -26.23 -33.28
N HIS A 667 10.76 -25.54 -33.94
CA HIS A 667 9.40 -26.04 -34.16
C HIS A 667 9.35 -26.98 -35.37
N ALA A 668 8.29 -27.79 -35.45
CA ALA A 668 8.22 -28.95 -36.34
C ALA A 668 8.61 -28.64 -37.81
N GLU A 669 9.55 -29.43 -38.35
CA GLU A 669 10.23 -29.33 -39.67
C GLU A 669 9.29 -29.35 -40.90
N SER A 670 7.97 -29.33 -40.69
CA SER A 670 6.92 -29.45 -41.70
C SER A 670 5.70 -28.57 -41.41
N VAL A 671 5.89 -27.39 -40.82
CA VAL A 671 4.84 -26.36 -40.66
C VAL A 671 5.34 -25.01 -41.19
N ALA A 672 4.64 -24.45 -42.18
CA ALA A 672 4.83 -23.07 -42.62
C ALA A 672 4.17 -22.13 -41.60
N ALA A 673 4.99 -21.63 -40.66
CA ALA A 673 4.61 -20.83 -39.51
C ALA A 673 4.08 -19.45 -39.91
N VAL A 674 3.09 -18.96 -39.15
CA VAL A 674 2.52 -17.60 -39.27
C VAL A 674 2.68 -16.80 -37.96
N GLY A 675 2.71 -17.50 -36.81
CA GLY A 675 2.78 -16.89 -35.48
C GLY A 675 2.62 -17.95 -34.38
N VAL A 676 2.42 -17.48 -33.15
CA VAL A 676 1.88 -18.29 -32.04
C VAL A 676 0.37 -18.03 -31.90
N PRO A 677 -0.46 -18.97 -31.41
CA PRO A 677 -1.87 -18.68 -31.19
C PRO A 677 -2.02 -17.62 -30.09
N VAL A 678 -3.06 -16.81 -30.18
CA VAL A 678 -3.41 -15.85 -29.12
C VAL A 678 -3.93 -16.66 -27.94
N GLY A 679 -3.08 -16.83 -26.92
CA GLY A 679 -3.34 -17.72 -25.78
C GLY A 679 -2.12 -17.94 -24.90
N VAL A 680 -2.22 -18.92 -23.99
CA VAL A 680 -1.19 -19.20 -22.96
C VAL A 680 -0.09 -20.14 -23.44
N ALA A 681 -0.40 -21.06 -24.36
CA ALA A 681 0.56 -22.05 -24.84
C ALA A 681 1.28 -21.54 -26.11
N PRO A 682 2.62 -21.35 -26.09
CA PRO A 682 3.38 -21.00 -27.28
C PRO A 682 3.61 -22.23 -28.18
N THR A 683 2.55 -22.69 -28.84
CA THR A 683 2.67 -23.54 -30.04
C THR A 683 2.90 -22.64 -31.26
N VAL A 684 3.47 -23.18 -32.34
CA VAL A 684 3.47 -22.49 -33.63
C VAL A 684 2.16 -22.82 -34.35
N GLU A 685 1.48 -21.77 -34.82
CA GLU A 685 0.39 -21.88 -35.77
C GLU A 685 0.89 -21.60 -37.18
N GLY A 686 0.34 -22.34 -38.14
CA GLY A 686 0.81 -22.34 -39.51
C GLY A 686 0.20 -23.47 -40.32
N PHE A 687 0.66 -23.63 -41.55
CA PHE A 687 0.12 -24.61 -42.49
C PHE A 687 0.98 -25.88 -42.51
N SER A 688 0.33 -27.04 -42.30
CA SER A 688 1.00 -28.35 -42.36
C SER A 688 1.54 -28.62 -43.78
N MET A 689 2.85 -28.77 -43.90
CA MET A 689 3.54 -29.04 -45.16
C MET A 689 3.54 -30.53 -45.52
N GLU A 690 3.25 -31.43 -44.59
CA GLU A 690 3.32 -32.89 -44.82
C GLU A 690 2.24 -33.42 -45.76
N HIS A 691 1.01 -32.89 -45.66
CA HIS A 691 -0.19 -33.49 -46.23
C HIS A 691 -0.88 -32.57 -47.23
N GLY A 692 -1.04 -33.04 -48.47
CA GLY A 692 -1.79 -32.35 -49.52
C GLY A 692 -0.93 -31.61 -50.55
N ASN A 693 -1.61 -30.86 -51.41
CA ASN A 693 -1.01 -29.94 -52.37
C ASN A 693 -0.75 -28.60 -51.65
N PRO A 694 0.48 -28.07 -51.58
CA PRO A 694 0.74 -26.83 -50.84
C PRO A 694 -0.14 -25.66 -51.30
N GLY A 695 -0.39 -25.58 -52.62
CA GLY A 695 -1.27 -24.59 -53.23
C GLY A 695 -0.69 -23.17 -53.18
N CYS A 696 -1.59 -22.19 -53.13
CA CYS A 696 -1.25 -20.78 -52.96
C CYS A 696 -1.66 -20.32 -51.55
N ILE A 697 -0.75 -19.65 -50.85
CA ILE A 697 -1.01 -19.00 -49.57
C ILE A 697 -1.34 -17.52 -49.84
N GLY A 698 -2.57 -17.09 -49.56
CA GLY A 698 -2.94 -15.68 -49.67
C GLY A 698 -2.76 -14.94 -48.34
N VAL A 699 -2.06 -13.80 -48.34
CA VAL A 699 -1.90 -12.93 -47.17
C VAL A 699 -2.65 -11.62 -47.43
N ILE A 700 -3.75 -11.36 -46.74
CA ILE A 700 -4.58 -10.17 -46.96
C ILE A 700 -4.40 -9.20 -45.79
N GLY A 701 -4.06 -7.94 -46.07
CA GLY A 701 -4.21 -6.83 -45.13
C GLY A 701 -3.44 -5.57 -45.49
N ALA A 702 -3.74 -4.50 -44.73
CA ALA A 702 -3.30 -3.14 -45.04
C ALA A 702 -2.11 -2.66 -44.18
N ASP A 703 -1.81 -3.35 -43.08
CA ASP A 703 -0.69 -3.04 -42.18
C ASP A 703 0.61 -3.64 -42.73
N ASP A 704 1.49 -2.79 -43.29
CA ASP A 704 2.79 -3.22 -43.83
C ASP A 704 3.66 -3.95 -42.80
N GLN A 705 3.67 -3.50 -41.54
CA GLN A 705 4.53 -4.10 -40.50
C GLN A 705 4.05 -5.51 -40.16
N VAL A 706 2.74 -5.68 -39.98
CA VAL A 706 2.14 -6.99 -39.64
C VAL A 706 2.14 -7.95 -40.83
N VAL A 707 1.94 -7.47 -42.06
CA VAL A 707 2.04 -8.32 -43.25
C VAL A 707 3.48 -8.75 -43.53
N ASN A 708 4.47 -7.86 -43.35
CA ASN A 708 5.88 -8.23 -43.47
C ASN A 708 6.25 -9.29 -42.42
N ALA A 709 5.81 -9.14 -41.17
CA ALA A 709 5.99 -10.13 -40.10
C ALA A 709 5.41 -11.53 -40.45
N VAL A 710 4.18 -11.59 -40.96
CA VAL A 710 3.57 -12.84 -41.44
C VAL A 710 4.34 -13.45 -42.62
N THR A 711 4.73 -12.62 -43.58
CA THR A 711 5.42 -13.08 -44.81
C THR A 711 6.83 -13.58 -44.50
N ALA A 712 7.52 -12.92 -43.57
CA ALA A 712 8.82 -13.32 -43.04
C ALA A 712 8.78 -14.68 -42.33
N SER A 713 7.84 -14.82 -41.38
CA SER A 713 7.56 -16.07 -40.67
C SER A 713 7.30 -17.24 -41.63
N LEU A 714 6.48 -17.03 -42.66
CA LEU A 714 6.19 -18.02 -43.68
C LEU A 714 7.45 -18.37 -44.49
N ALA A 715 8.16 -17.39 -45.01
CA ALA A 715 9.36 -17.62 -45.84
C ALA A 715 10.42 -18.45 -45.10
N VAL A 716 10.77 -18.06 -43.86
CA VAL A 716 11.82 -18.72 -43.08
C VAL A 716 11.43 -20.14 -42.66
N SER A 717 10.19 -20.37 -42.23
CA SER A 717 9.74 -21.75 -41.90
C SER A 717 9.60 -22.65 -43.12
N ILE A 718 9.17 -22.12 -44.28
CA ILE A 718 9.12 -22.89 -45.52
C ILE A 718 10.53 -23.34 -45.90
N LEU A 719 11.52 -22.43 -45.91
CA LEU A 719 12.89 -22.73 -46.30
C LEU A 719 13.63 -23.62 -45.30
N GLY A 720 13.34 -23.49 -44.00
CA GLY A 720 13.80 -24.41 -42.96
C GLY A 720 13.10 -25.78 -42.96
N SER A 721 12.13 -26.03 -43.86
CA SER A 721 11.43 -27.31 -43.94
C SER A 721 12.16 -28.30 -44.85
N ALA A 722 12.14 -29.59 -44.49
CA ALA A 722 12.70 -30.67 -45.30
C ALA A 722 12.04 -30.83 -46.69
N ARG A 723 10.95 -30.11 -46.99
CA ARG A 723 10.34 -30.04 -48.32
C ARG A 723 10.96 -28.98 -49.24
N ALA A 724 11.62 -27.95 -48.70
CA ALA A 724 12.21 -26.86 -49.47
C ALA A 724 13.74 -26.74 -49.30
N GLU A 725 14.40 -27.80 -48.82
CA GLU A 725 15.86 -27.91 -48.78
C GLU A 725 16.47 -27.54 -50.14
N GLY A 726 17.31 -26.51 -50.20
CA GLY A 726 17.93 -26.05 -51.46
C GLY A 726 16.94 -25.50 -52.51
N ALA A 727 15.72 -25.13 -52.12
CA ALA A 727 14.79 -24.41 -52.99
C ALA A 727 15.32 -23.01 -53.33
N ARG A 728 14.92 -22.48 -54.49
CA ARG A 728 15.21 -21.10 -54.88
C ARG A 728 14.10 -20.15 -54.42
N VAL A 729 14.45 -18.89 -54.17
CA VAL A 729 13.50 -17.87 -53.72
C VAL A 729 13.44 -16.73 -54.72
N SER A 730 12.22 -16.33 -55.09
CA SER A 730 12.00 -15.15 -55.92
C SER A 730 10.98 -14.20 -55.28
N PHE A 731 11.43 -13.00 -54.97
CA PHE A 731 10.58 -11.89 -54.55
C PHE A 731 10.16 -11.08 -55.77
N VAL A 732 8.85 -10.94 -55.96
CA VAL A 732 8.25 -10.05 -56.96
C VAL A 732 7.96 -8.72 -56.28
N ASP A 733 8.87 -7.77 -56.45
CA ASP A 733 8.83 -6.43 -55.87
C ASP A 733 8.00 -5.50 -56.78
N THR A 734 6.80 -5.21 -56.30
CA THR A 734 5.79 -4.36 -56.93
C THR A 734 5.73 -2.95 -56.35
N SER A 735 6.72 -2.57 -55.52
CA SER A 735 6.79 -1.25 -54.91
C SER A 735 7.55 -0.24 -55.79
N ASP A 736 6.96 0.93 -56.06
CA ASP A 736 7.62 1.96 -56.88
C ASP A 736 8.67 2.75 -56.07
N ARG A 737 9.82 2.11 -55.86
CA ARG A 737 11.18 2.67 -55.61
C ARG A 737 11.41 3.73 -54.51
N ALA A 738 10.38 4.18 -53.79
CA ALA A 738 10.47 5.34 -52.88
C ALA A 738 10.36 5.01 -51.38
N VAL A 739 10.00 3.77 -51.00
CA VAL A 739 9.90 3.33 -49.59
C VAL A 739 10.84 2.16 -49.36
N GLY A 740 11.91 2.38 -48.59
CA GLY A 740 12.81 1.31 -48.13
C GLY A 740 12.38 0.74 -46.77
N GLY A 741 12.91 -0.44 -46.41
CA GLY A 741 12.78 -1.01 -45.06
C GLY A 741 11.66 -2.03 -44.83
N GLY A 742 11.13 -2.67 -45.88
CA GLY A 742 10.05 -3.66 -45.79
C GLY A 742 10.50 -5.10 -46.09
N LEU A 743 10.42 -5.48 -47.36
CA LEU A 743 10.66 -6.86 -47.84
C LEU A 743 12.08 -7.12 -48.40
N ARG A 744 12.91 -6.09 -48.57
CA ARG A 744 14.30 -6.25 -49.03
C ARG A 744 15.29 -6.52 -47.90
N ASP A 745 15.00 -6.02 -46.70
CA ASP A 745 15.81 -6.30 -45.52
C ASP A 745 15.62 -7.77 -45.11
N LEU A 746 14.39 -8.30 -45.29
CA LEU A 746 14.08 -9.73 -45.21
C LEU A 746 14.92 -10.61 -46.16
N VAL A 747 15.33 -10.11 -47.33
CA VAL A 747 16.22 -10.86 -48.24
C VAL A 747 17.60 -11.04 -47.61
N SER A 748 18.18 -9.99 -47.02
CA SER A 748 19.43 -10.11 -46.27
C SER A 748 19.31 -10.95 -44.99
N ASP A 749 18.11 -11.06 -44.41
CA ASP A 749 17.86 -11.93 -43.26
C ASP A 749 17.73 -13.41 -43.69
N ILE A 750 17.30 -13.69 -44.93
CA ILE A 750 17.20 -15.03 -45.53
C ILE A 750 18.54 -15.54 -46.10
N ASP A 751 19.48 -14.65 -46.44
CA ASP A 751 20.87 -15.04 -46.77
C ASP A 751 21.61 -15.68 -45.57
N GLY A 752 21.12 -15.49 -44.34
CA GLY A 752 21.78 -15.92 -43.09
C GLY A 752 21.68 -17.42 -42.72
N PRO A 753 20.50 -18.08 -42.80
CA PRO A 753 20.36 -19.47 -42.33
C PRO A 753 20.94 -20.54 -43.27
N THR A 754 21.12 -20.24 -44.56
CA THR A 754 21.45 -21.24 -45.58
C THR A 754 22.35 -20.70 -46.70
N ASP A 755 23.63 -21.06 -46.69
CA ASP A 755 24.64 -20.83 -47.77
C ASP A 755 24.25 -21.42 -49.17
N SER A 756 23.05 -21.98 -49.31
CA SER A 756 22.59 -22.78 -50.45
C SER A 756 21.31 -22.28 -51.12
N VAL A 757 20.72 -21.17 -50.68
CA VAL A 757 19.47 -20.63 -51.25
C VAL A 757 19.77 -19.49 -52.22
N GLU A 758 19.37 -19.64 -53.48
CA GLU A 758 19.45 -18.58 -54.49
C GLU A 758 18.26 -17.63 -54.33
N VAL A 759 18.48 -16.44 -53.75
CA VAL A 759 17.46 -15.38 -53.65
C VAL A 759 17.54 -14.42 -54.83
N SER A 760 16.38 -14.03 -55.37
CA SER A 760 16.27 -13.19 -56.57
C SER A 760 15.12 -12.18 -56.46
N CYS A 761 15.33 -10.97 -56.97
CA CYS A 761 14.31 -9.92 -56.98
C CYS A 761 13.88 -9.59 -58.42
N VAL A 762 12.58 -9.70 -58.69
CA VAL A 762 11.93 -9.41 -59.98
C VAL A 762 11.08 -8.16 -59.82
N GLY A 763 11.17 -7.21 -60.74
CA GLY A 763 10.32 -6.01 -60.73
C GLY A 763 8.97 -6.28 -61.41
N ALA A 764 7.97 -5.49 -61.05
CA ALA A 764 6.63 -5.49 -61.69
C ALA A 764 6.68 -5.54 -63.23
N ASP A 765 7.64 -4.81 -63.83
CA ASP A 765 7.89 -4.69 -65.27
C ASP A 765 8.14 -6.02 -66.00
N ARG A 766 8.61 -7.04 -65.28
CA ARG A 766 8.96 -8.38 -65.82
C ARG A 766 8.29 -9.50 -65.04
N ALA A 767 7.35 -9.17 -64.16
CA ALA A 767 6.74 -10.12 -63.24
C ALA A 767 5.82 -11.12 -63.96
N GLY A 768 5.01 -10.69 -64.94
CA GLY A 768 4.18 -11.58 -65.75
C GLY A 768 4.99 -12.62 -66.53
N GLU A 769 5.99 -12.18 -67.30
CA GLU A 769 6.90 -13.07 -68.05
C GLU A 769 7.62 -14.06 -67.13
N PHE A 770 8.15 -13.59 -66.00
CA PHE A 770 8.82 -14.43 -65.00
C PHE A 770 7.89 -15.50 -64.44
N LEU A 771 6.71 -15.10 -63.95
CA LEU A 771 5.73 -16.01 -63.36
C LEU A 771 5.28 -17.08 -64.38
N LEU A 772 4.98 -16.67 -65.61
CA LEU A 772 4.63 -17.60 -66.69
C LEU A 772 5.76 -18.60 -66.98
N SER A 773 7.04 -18.17 -66.96
CA SER A 773 8.20 -19.03 -67.24
C SER A 773 8.30 -20.23 -66.28
N LEU A 774 7.99 -20.04 -64.99
CA LEU A 774 7.98 -21.10 -63.97
C LEU A 774 6.95 -22.21 -64.29
N THR A 775 5.90 -21.87 -65.03
CA THR A 775 4.82 -22.81 -65.39
C THR A 775 4.95 -23.44 -66.78
N ASN A 776 6.05 -23.16 -67.49
CA ASN A 776 6.34 -23.66 -68.84
C ASN A 776 7.58 -24.60 -68.93
N SER A 777 8.28 -24.87 -67.83
CA SER A 777 9.31 -25.93 -67.76
C SER A 777 8.72 -27.33 -68.01
N HIS A 778 9.55 -28.34 -68.31
CA HIS A 778 9.11 -29.60 -68.95
C HIS A 778 9.33 -30.86 -68.09
N GLU A 779 9.08 -30.80 -66.78
CA GLU A 779 9.36 -31.87 -65.82
C GLU A 779 8.10 -32.46 -65.15
N GLU A 780 8.27 -33.61 -64.48
CA GLU A 780 7.17 -34.41 -63.91
C GLU A 780 6.62 -33.85 -62.58
N ARG A 781 5.48 -34.39 -62.12
CA ARG A 781 4.86 -34.00 -60.84
C ARG A 781 5.75 -34.36 -59.65
N THR A 782 6.35 -33.34 -59.04
CA THR A 782 7.14 -33.41 -57.80
C THR A 782 6.26 -33.24 -56.55
N SER A 783 6.76 -33.73 -55.40
CA SER A 783 6.22 -33.45 -54.06
C SER A 783 7.20 -32.64 -53.19
N ARG A 784 8.34 -32.23 -53.76
CA ARG A 784 9.30 -31.27 -53.20
C ARG A 784 8.86 -29.86 -53.57
N ILE A 785 9.34 -28.87 -52.82
CA ILE A 785 9.26 -27.46 -53.19
C ILE A 785 10.64 -27.09 -53.72
N ASP A 786 10.70 -26.79 -55.01
CA ASP A 786 11.93 -26.47 -55.74
C ASP A 786 12.06 -24.95 -55.97
N HIS A 787 10.95 -24.21 -55.83
CA HIS A 787 10.91 -22.75 -55.92
C HIS A 787 9.84 -22.16 -54.99
N VAL A 788 10.21 -21.16 -54.19
CA VAL A 788 9.29 -20.34 -53.38
C VAL A 788 9.19 -18.95 -54.02
N VAL A 789 7.96 -18.49 -54.30
CA VAL A 789 7.72 -17.18 -54.92
C VAL A 789 6.84 -16.33 -53.99
N ILE A 790 7.31 -15.13 -53.68
CA ILE A 790 6.65 -14.19 -52.78
C ILE A 790 6.29 -12.93 -53.59
N VAL A 791 5.01 -12.57 -53.61
CA VAL A 791 4.46 -11.45 -54.40
C VAL A 791 3.86 -10.41 -53.48
N ASP A 792 4.37 -9.16 -53.51
CA ASP A 792 3.92 -8.08 -52.61
C ASP A 792 2.55 -7.47 -52.99
N ASP A 793 2.27 -7.27 -54.29
CA ASP A 793 0.96 -6.80 -54.73
C ASP A 793 0.61 -7.30 -56.13
N ILE A 794 -0.21 -8.35 -56.18
CA ILE A 794 -0.67 -8.95 -57.44
C ILE A 794 -1.42 -7.95 -58.35
N ALA A 795 -1.97 -6.86 -57.81
CA ALA A 795 -2.70 -5.85 -58.59
C ALA A 795 -1.79 -4.92 -59.43
N VAL A 796 -0.46 -5.02 -59.28
CA VAL A 796 0.54 -4.16 -59.95
C VAL A 796 1.41 -4.95 -60.95
N ILE A 797 1.08 -6.21 -61.23
CA ILE A 797 1.85 -7.03 -62.20
C ILE A 797 1.40 -6.74 -63.63
N ASP A 798 2.31 -6.18 -64.43
CA ASP A 798 2.17 -6.11 -65.88
C ASP A 798 2.43 -7.49 -66.53
N GLY A 799 1.74 -7.77 -67.65
CA GLY A 799 2.12 -8.84 -68.58
C GLY A 799 1.28 -10.12 -68.59
N PHE A 800 0.10 -10.15 -67.97
CA PHE A 800 -0.92 -11.18 -68.27
C PHE A 800 -2.01 -10.58 -69.18
N GLY A 801 -2.39 -11.29 -70.24
CA GLY A 801 -3.32 -10.82 -71.28
C GLY A 801 -2.67 -9.93 -72.36
N GLU A 802 -2.84 -10.30 -73.63
CA GLU A 802 -2.32 -9.50 -74.76
C GLU A 802 -3.19 -8.25 -75.02
N ASN A 803 -2.59 -7.06 -74.86
CA ASN A 803 -3.06 -5.72 -75.30
C ASN A 803 -3.85 -4.83 -74.30
N GLY A 804 -3.33 -4.66 -73.08
CA GLY A 804 -3.43 -3.37 -72.38
C GLY A 804 -4.50 -3.23 -71.30
N PRO A 805 -4.67 -2.00 -70.75
CA PRO A 805 -4.76 -1.80 -69.30
C PRO A 805 -6.10 -2.16 -68.62
N PHE A 806 -7.01 -2.86 -69.28
CA PHE A 806 -8.31 -3.25 -68.72
C PHE A 806 -8.84 -4.63 -69.16
N ASP A 807 -8.03 -5.53 -69.75
CA ASP A 807 -8.41 -6.95 -69.90
C ASP A 807 -8.21 -7.74 -68.60
N HIS A 808 -9.10 -7.47 -67.63
CA HIS A 808 -9.07 -8.09 -66.31
C HIS A 808 -9.43 -9.59 -66.36
N ASP A 809 -10.28 -9.97 -67.31
CA ASP A 809 -10.74 -11.35 -67.55
C ASP A 809 -9.59 -12.23 -68.07
N GLY A 810 -8.78 -11.71 -69.00
CA GLY A 810 -7.54 -12.33 -69.48
C GLY A 810 -6.53 -12.55 -68.35
N PHE A 811 -6.20 -11.49 -67.60
CA PHE A 811 -5.31 -11.56 -66.44
C PHE A 811 -5.72 -12.66 -65.45
N CYS A 812 -7.00 -12.67 -65.05
CA CYS A 812 -7.49 -13.63 -64.06
C CYS A 812 -7.45 -15.06 -64.59
N SER A 813 -7.70 -15.27 -65.88
CA SER A 813 -7.66 -16.59 -66.52
C SER A 813 -6.24 -17.18 -66.56
N GLU A 814 -5.24 -16.37 -66.94
CA GLU A 814 -3.85 -16.81 -66.99
C GLU A 814 -3.25 -17.00 -65.59
N PHE A 815 -3.51 -16.07 -64.67
CA PHE A 815 -3.05 -16.17 -63.29
C PHE A 815 -3.63 -17.41 -62.59
N ARG A 816 -4.92 -17.72 -62.81
CA ARG A 816 -5.56 -18.93 -62.29
C ARG A 816 -4.94 -20.21 -62.86
N LEU A 817 -4.68 -20.24 -64.17
CA LEU A 817 -3.99 -21.35 -64.82
C LEU A 817 -2.57 -21.55 -64.25
N LEU A 818 -1.89 -20.45 -63.93
CA LEU A 818 -0.59 -20.43 -63.28
C LEU A 818 -0.64 -21.00 -61.85
N LEU A 819 -1.55 -20.55 -60.98
CA LEU A 819 -1.71 -21.12 -59.62
C LEU A 819 -1.98 -22.64 -59.68
N THR A 820 -2.87 -23.06 -60.58
CA THR A 820 -3.21 -24.48 -60.79
C THR A 820 -2.00 -25.32 -61.24
N ARG A 821 -1.10 -24.74 -62.04
CA ARG A 821 0.11 -25.41 -62.55
C ARG A 821 1.26 -25.39 -61.54
N ALA A 822 1.54 -24.25 -60.93
CA ALA A 822 2.68 -23.99 -60.04
C ALA A 822 2.80 -25.06 -58.94
N ALA A 823 1.71 -25.31 -58.22
CA ALA A 823 1.70 -26.28 -57.13
C ALA A 823 1.99 -27.72 -57.58
N SER A 824 1.68 -28.07 -58.84
CA SER A 824 2.00 -29.38 -59.44
C SER A 824 3.44 -29.51 -59.97
N ARG A 825 4.23 -28.43 -59.87
CA ARG A 825 5.58 -28.26 -60.42
C ARG A 825 6.62 -27.88 -59.36
N GLY A 826 6.30 -28.10 -58.08
CA GLY A 826 7.19 -27.75 -56.96
C GLY A 826 7.30 -26.26 -56.69
N VAL A 827 6.41 -25.43 -57.25
CA VAL A 827 6.40 -23.98 -57.02
C VAL A 827 5.33 -23.63 -55.98
N LEU A 828 5.77 -23.13 -54.83
CA LEU A 828 4.91 -22.60 -53.78
C LEU A 828 4.81 -21.07 -53.91
N MET A 829 3.60 -20.54 -53.86
CA MET A 829 3.33 -19.11 -53.99
C MET A 829 2.74 -18.53 -52.70
N VAL A 830 3.34 -17.45 -52.20
CA VAL A 830 2.80 -16.60 -51.14
C VAL A 830 2.44 -15.27 -51.80
N VAL A 831 1.14 -14.95 -51.86
CA VAL A 831 0.62 -13.79 -52.59
C VAL A 831 -0.05 -12.84 -51.62
N ARG A 832 0.48 -11.62 -51.54
CA ARG A 832 -0.08 -10.54 -50.72
C ARG A 832 -1.18 -9.78 -51.48
N PHE A 833 -2.20 -9.37 -50.73
CA PHE A 833 -3.31 -8.54 -51.19
C PHE A 833 -3.51 -7.38 -50.20
N ARG A 834 -3.48 -6.12 -50.65
CA ARG A 834 -3.64 -4.95 -49.76
C ARG A 834 -5.02 -4.83 -49.09
N SER A 835 -6.03 -5.55 -49.58
CA SER A 835 -7.41 -5.46 -49.08
C SER A 835 -8.25 -6.70 -49.40
N VAL A 836 -9.30 -6.93 -48.61
CA VAL A 836 -10.32 -7.94 -48.92
C VAL A 836 -11.06 -7.58 -50.21
N ALA A 837 -11.19 -6.28 -50.52
CA ALA A 837 -11.72 -5.80 -51.80
C ALA A 837 -10.88 -6.26 -53.00
N ALA A 838 -9.54 -6.12 -52.94
CA ALA A 838 -8.64 -6.57 -54.01
C ALA A 838 -8.64 -8.10 -54.19
N PHE A 839 -8.70 -8.84 -53.07
CA PHE A 839 -8.85 -10.30 -53.11
C PHE A 839 -10.19 -10.72 -53.73
N THR A 840 -11.30 -10.07 -53.35
CA THR A 840 -12.64 -10.43 -53.85
C THR A 840 -12.93 -9.94 -55.26
N SER A 841 -12.31 -8.86 -55.75
CA SER A 841 -12.44 -8.44 -57.16
C SER A 841 -11.82 -9.46 -58.11
N LEU A 842 -10.63 -9.97 -57.80
CA LEU A 842 -10.03 -11.12 -58.47
C LEU A 842 -10.86 -12.40 -58.21
N GLY A 843 -11.46 -12.51 -57.03
CA GLY A 843 -12.31 -13.62 -56.58
C GLY A 843 -13.52 -13.91 -57.47
N LEU A 844 -14.06 -12.90 -58.15
CA LEU A 844 -15.23 -13.04 -59.03
C LEU A 844 -14.98 -13.97 -60.24
N PHE A 845 -13.72 -14.21 -60.61
CA PHE A 845 -13.32 -15.14 -61.67
C PHE A 845 -13.06 -16.57 -61.14
N GLY A 846 -13.37 -16.81 -59.86
CA GLY A 846 -13.36 -18.12 -59.23
C GLY A 846 -11.99 -18.66 -58.83
N PHE A 847 -10.92 -17.86 -58.90
CA PHE A 847 -9.57 -18.27 -58.45
C PHE A 847 -9.48 -18.56 -56.95
N SER A 848 -10.48 -18.11 -56.17
CA SER A 848 -10.57 -18.30 -54.72
C SER A 848 -10.69 -19.76 -54.28
N SER A 849 -11.12 -20.68 -55.16
CA SER A 849 -11.08 -22.13 -54.89
C SER A 849 -9.66 -22.72 -54.96
N ASP A 850 -8.71 -21.98 -55.52
CA ASP A 850 -7.37 -22.47 -55.84
C ASP A 850 -6.32 -21.91 -54.84
N ILE A 851 -6.76 -21.02 -53.94
CA ILE A 851 -6.05 -20.63 -52.72
C ILE A 851 -6.45 -21.59 -51.61
N SER A 852 -5.52 -22.51 -51.30
CA SER A 852 -5.69 -23.55 -50.28
C SER A 852 -5.71 -22.98 -48.86
N ARG A 853 -5.00 -21.86 -48.61
CA ARG A 853 -4.74 -21.35 -47.27
C ARG A 853 -4.69 -19.81 -47.27
N LEU A 854 -5.22 -19.20 -46.22
CA LEU A 854 -5.32 -17.75 -46.11
C LEU A 854 -4.81 -17.26 -44.74
N VAL A 855 -4.12 -16.12 -44.73
CA VAL A 855 -3.82 -15.35 -43.53
C VAL A 855 -4.47 -13.98 -43.66
N LEU A 856 -5.29 -13.61 -42.68
CA LEU A 856 -5.94 -12.30 -42.60
C LEU A 856 -5.21 -11.47 -41.56
N THR A 857 -4.66 -10.31 -41.94
CA THR A 857 -4.01 -9.36 -41.03
C THR A 857 -4.85 -8.08 -40.85
N THR A 858 -4.41 -7.21 -39.94
CA THR A 858 -5.17 -6.05 -39.45
C THR A 858 -5.63 -5.05 -40.53
N GLY A 859 -6.76 -4.39 -40.25
CA GLY A 859 -7.20 -3.17 -40.94
C GLY A 859 -8.30 -3.31 -42.02
N GLN A 860 -9.13 -4.36 -41.99
CA GLN A 860 -10.16 -4.62 -43.01
C GLN A 860 -11.52 -5.06 -42.42
N ASN A 861 -12.45 -4.11 -42.24
CA ASN A 861 -13.83 -4.37 -41.75
C ASN A 861 -14.73 -5.16 -42.74
N ASP A 862 -14.17 -5.69 -43.82
CA ASP A 862 -14.89 -6.24 -44.98
C ASP A 862 -14.81 -7.78 -45.04
N ALA A 863 -14.27 -8.42 -43.99
CA ALA A 863 -14.00 -9.86 -43.93
C ALA A 863 -15.25 -10.76 -44.11
N THR A 864 -16.44 -10.21 -43.86
CA THR A 864 -17.75 -10.84 -44.16
C THR A 864 -18.01 -11.11 -45.64
N ARG A 865 -17.12 -10.67 -46.55
CA ARG A 865 -17.16 -10.96 -47.99
C ARG A 865 -16.45 -12.26 -48.40
N ILE A 866 -15.69 -12.88 -47.50
CA ILE A 866 -14.99 -14.15 -47.76
C ILE A 866 -15.93 -15.29 -47.30
N ASP A 867 -16.81 -15.75 -48.20
CA ASP A 867 -17.92 -16.72 -47.98
C ASP A 867 -19.00 -16.28 -46.95
N PRO A 868 -20.31 -16.32 -47.30
CA PRO A 868 -21.38 -15.92 -46.38
C PRO A 868 -21.59 -16.84 -45.17
N THR A 869 -20.93 -17.99 -45.08
CA THR A 869 -20.92 -18.86 -43.89
C THR A 869 -19.87 -18.43 -42.85
N ILE A 870 -18.91 -17.60 -43.24
CA ILE A 870 -17.77 -17.20 -42.42
C ILE A 870 -18.12 -15.94 -41.63
N ARG A 871 -18.11 -16.06 -40.30
CA ARG A 871 -18.20 -14.93 -39.38
C ARG A 871 -16.84 -14.66 -38.74
N VAL A 872 -16.22 -13.57 -39.19
CA VAL A 872 -15.09 -12.93 -38.54
C VAL A 872 -15.65 -11.96 -37.49
N ASP A 873 -15.33 -12.18 -36.21
CA ASP A 873 -15.68 -11.26 -35.12
C ASP A 873 -14.87 -9.95 -35.22
N ASP A 874 -15.48 -8.82 -34.89
CA ASP A 874 -14.95 -7.46 -35.13
C ASP A 874 -13.75 -7.04 -34.23
N ALA A 875 -13.08 -7.97 -33.55
CA ALA A 875 -11.98 -7.70 -32.61
C ALA A 875 -10.84 -8.72 -32.73
N TRP A 876 -10.05 -8.61 -33.81
CA TRP A 876 -8.96 -9.55 -34.13
C TRP A 876 -7.57 -8.98 -33.82
N PRO A 877 -6.74 -9.71 -33.05
CA PRO A 877 -5.33 -9.38 -32.89
C PRO A 877 -4.58 -9.65 -34.20
N ARG A 878 -3.62 -8.77 -34.53
CA ARG A 878 -2.55 -8.88 -35.55
C ARG A 878 -2.84 -9.73 -36.79
N ALA A 879 -2.86 -11.06 -36.69
CA ALA A 879 -3.25 -11.93 -37.79
C ALA A 879 -4.17 -13.09 -37.35
N THR A 880 -4.83 -13.72 -38.32
CA THR A 880 -5.60 -14.96 -38.14
C THR A 880 -5.39 -15.92 -39.30
N LEU A 881 -5.10 -17.16 -38.94
CA LEU A 881 -4.91 -18.31 -39.82
C LEU A 881 -6.25 -18.90 -40.25
N VAL A 882 -6.40 -19.20 -41.54
CA VAL A 882 -7.60 -19.82 -42.12
C VAL A 882 -7.22 -21.04 -42.96
N ASP A 883 -7.76 -22.20 -42.59
CA ASP A 883 -7.76 -23.41 -43.43
C ASP A 883 -9.12 -23.48 -44.16
N THR A 884 -9.13 -23.12 -45.44
CA THR A 884 -10.35 -23.06 -46.27
C THR A 884 -10.88 -24.43 -46.67
N GLU A 885 -10.06 -25.49 -46.62
CA GLU A 885 -10.49 -26.87 -46.86
C GLU A 885 -11.22 -27.47 -45.66
N ARG A 886 -10.80 -27.08 -44.44
CA ARG A 886 -11.34 -27.63 -43.18
C ARG A 886 -12.34 -26.69 -42.48
N GLY A 887 -12.45 -25.44 -42.92
CA GLY A 887 -13.23 -24.41 -42.24
C GLY A 887 -12.70 -24.10 -40.83
N GLN A 888 -11.37 -24.16 -40.63
CA GLN A 888 -10.72 -23.96 -39.34
C GLN A 888 -10.02 -22.60 -39.24
N TRP A 889 -10.11 -21.99 -38.05
CA TRP A 889 -9.80 -20.59 -37.77
C TRP A 889 -8.96 -20.50 -36.50
N ARG A 890 -7.84 -19.78 -36.53
CA ARG A 890 -6.99 -19.54 -35.35
C ARG A 890 -6.38 -18.15 -35.38
N SER A 891 -6.73 -17.29 -34.41
CA SER A 891 -6.08 -15.98 -34.25
C SER A 891 -4.70 -16.13 -33.64
N VAL A 892 -3.74 -15.37 -34.18
CA VAL A 892 -2.31 -15.54 -33.93
C VAL A 892 -1.60 -14.20 -33.74
N VAL A 893 -0.53 -14.21 -32.94
CA VAL A 893 0.45 -13.13 -32.87
C VAL A 893 1.63 -13.50 -33.77
N PRO A 894 1.85 -12.80 -34.91
CA PRO A 894 3.00 -13.02 -35.76
C PRO A 894 4.32 -12.84 -35.03
N PHE A 895 5.38 -13.41 -35.61
CA PHE A 895 6.73 -13.26 -35.09
C PHE A 895 7.33 -11.90 -35.44
N ASP A 896 8.21 -11.38 -34.58
CA ASP A 896 8.99 -10.17 -34.84
C ASP A 896 10.01 -10.47 -35.96
N PRO A 897 9.97 -9.76 -37.10
CA PRO A 897 10.98 -9.88 -38.16
C PRO A 897 12.41 -9.83 -37.63
N GLY A 898 12.70 -8.92 -36.70
CA GLY A 898 14.04 -8.74 -36.14
C GLY A 898 14.55 -9.98 -35.40
N THR A 899 13.66 -10.82 -34.85
CA THR A 899 14.07 -12.04 -34.12
C THR A 899 14.52 -13.18 -35.04
N LEU A 900 14.16 -13.14 -36.33
CA LEU A 900 14.63 -14.10 -37.33
C LEU A 900 16.14 -13.95 -37.60
N THR A 901 16.69 -12.76 -37.34
CA THR A 901 18.11 -12.41 -37.61
C THR A 901 19.09 -12.87 -36.53
N GLY A 902 18.63 -12.96 -35.27
CA GLY A 902 19.51 -12.93 -34.10
C GLY A 902 19.78 -14.28 -33.43
N GLY A 903 19.05 -15.33 -33.79
CA GLY A 903 19.17 -16.65 -33.17
C GLY A 903 19.08 -17.75 -34.21
N GLY A 904 20.21 -18.40 -34.50
CA GLY A 904 20.36 -19.31 -35.63
C GLY A 904 19.31 -20.43 -35.71
N VAL A 905 18.38 -20.28 -36.66
CA VAL A 905 17.69 -21.40 -37.30
C VAL A 905 18.76 -22.24 -38.01
N ARG A 906 18.67 -23.57 -37.90
CA ARG A 906 19.79 -24.48 -38.18
C ARG A 906 19.33 -25.85 -38.65
#